data_AF-A0A6B1DZA8-F1
#
_entry.id   AF-A0A6B1DZA8-F1
#
_cell.length_a   1.000
_cell.length_b   1.000
_cell.length_c   1.000
_cell.angle_alpha   90.00
_cell.angle_beta   90.00
_cell.angle_gamma   90.00
#
_symmetry.space_group_name_H-M   'P 1'
#
loop_
_entity.id
_entity.type
_entity.pdbx_description
1 polymer ?
#
loop_
_entity_poly.entity_id
_entity_poly.type
_entity_poly.pdbx_seq_one_letter_code
_entity_poly.pdbx_strand_id
1 'polypeptide(L)'
;MRNRKGLRVRVLLLTSVLALVLGACGGASTGSTWFNLPSVTVNVRDDGSLRVMGIAVGTTASTGLAAVVDPLQAAGADTLEVRIGYNGIHIYLDGQDLPYIAWDEDSAAMLASIIEAQSPGIGADQLLDWARRVGVGVRIQMSDTRTPRWRGETSYAPMEAPAELVGPMDLSGLAFDGNGVLTVEGVDLGLGALLPAHIGGILSDLGAETISLNFTPNTLDLALNGQDLPSLAYDSDSLEAGLELASALLANDPATLSLVESFLPKLPALAISGTISFTGQAAGNLALPERIVVPVNADGTLGDVMGLPLGAILTDPVLPADIIGKLTGAGVTRLDVSLSGLNVAAAVDGAPIPEIALHDGAKPLLASLAPLPDGTLELVETLTGARPLNLVLSLPGDASDTSVSLLGAMSLEAPSTAAGPLVLPITITGNAITGIGGPDPAALGLGDVALPDGVLDMLGDLGITSLTIVNSPNSLVIETNGSEAVGLAYDAATMTTLVGLLPALVDIDAETLDMAGSLVGALPGLDLMVTISLSGPAPGSLTLPEQLVVTVNPDGTLGTVLGLPVGSILSEPLLPADLIGQLAEAGINRLDLRLSGMSVQAAVNGALSPAITIHPGGAALLLLPEGILDTIQALTATQPLHAVLSLPGDMSGDMADPFANASLVIPDLAPGMTATVRLPLTITGNTITDIGGPDPAALGLGDVTIPDDVLSLLHDNGVTLVRVVNSPNNLVIETNGEAALELAYDGPSLLTLLGLVPALTGADLISNDGLMTLLEGPIMDQIVAADAQIEVNLE
;
A
#
# COMPACT_ATOMS: atom_id res chain seq x y z
N MET A 1 -67.25 -33.47 -4.93
CA MET A 1 -66.29 -34.39 -4.27
C MET A 1 -65.36 -35.19 -5.20
N ARG A 2 -65.28 -34.95 -6.53
CA ARG A 2 -64.61 -35.89 -7.45
C ARG A 2 -63.11 -35.66 -7.76
N ASN A 3 -62.52 -34.49 -7.43
CA ASN A 3 -61.12 -34.16 -7.79
C ASN A 3 -60.06 -34.29 -6.68
N ARG A 4 -60.42 -34.62 -5.42
CA ARG A 4 -59.43 -34.73 -4.32
C ARG A 4 -58.40 -35.87 -4.50
N LYS A 5 -58.66 -36.86 -5.35
CA LYS A 5 -57.70 -37.95 -5.63
C LYS A 5 -56.58 -37.52 -6.59
N GLY A 6 -56.90 -36.76 -7.63
CA GLY A 6 -55.89 -36.25 -8.58
C GLY A 6 -54.95 -35.23 -7.92
N LEU A 7 -55.46 -34.38 -7.02
CA LEU A 7 -54.63 -33.45 -6.26
C LEU A 7 -53.62 -34.19 -5.36
N ARG A 8 -54.02 -35.27 -4.69
CA ARG A 8 -53.12 -36.04 -3.82
C ARG A 8 -52.03 -36.79 -4.61
N VAL A 9 -52.34 -37.31 -5.80
CA VAL A 9 -51.30 -37.94 -6.65
C VAL A 9 -50.36 -36.88 -7.22
N ARG A 10 -50.86 -35.70 -7.60
CA ARG A 10 -50.01 -34.58 -8.05
C ARG A 10 -49.12 -34.03 -6.94
N VAL A 11 -49.67 -33.81 -5.74
CA VAL A 11 -48.87 -33.40 -4.58
C VAL A 11 -47.85 -34.48 -4.26
N LEU A 12 -48.24 -35.75 -4.09
CA LEU A 12 -47.28 -36.79 -3.76
C LEU A 12 -46.18 -36.96 -4.82
N LEU A 13 -46.49 -36.85 -6.12
CA LEU A 13 -45.48 -36.96 -7.19
C LEU A 13 -44.60 -35.69 -7.29
N LEU A 14 -45.19 -34.49 -7.16
CA LEU A 14 -44.44 -33.23 -7.15
C LEU A 14 -43.56 -33.12 -5.89
N THR A 15 -44.07 -33.49 -4.72
CA THR A 15 -43.33 -33.58 -3.45
C THR A 15 -42.30 -34.71 -3.48
N SER A 16 -42.53 -35.82 -4.18
CA SER A 16 -41.49 -36.84 -4.40
C SER A 16 -40.37 -36.33 -5.30
N VAL A 17 -40.66 -35.58 -6.37
CA VAL A 17 -39.64 -34.96 -7.23
C VAL A 17 -38.93 -33.82 -6.50
N LEU A 18 -39.65 -33.00 -5.72
CA LEU A 18 -39.09 -31.91 -4.94
C LEU A 18 -38.24 -32.43 -3.76
N ALA A 19 -38.63 -33.54 -3.12
CA ALA A 19 -37.80 -34.25 -2.14
C ALA A 19 -36.62 -34.99 -2.80
N LEU A 20 -36.73 -35.40 -4.07
CA LEU A 20 -35.60 -35.88 -4.88
C LEU A 20 -34.55 -34.78 -5.08
N VAL A 21 -35.00 -33.54 -5.25
CA VAL A 21 -34.15 -32.36 -5.48
C VAL A 21 -33.60 -31.74 -4.18
N LEU A 22 -34.26 -31.98 -3.03
CA LEU A 22 -33.94 -31.34 -1.75
C LEU A 22 -33.50 -32.31 -0.63
N GLY A 23 -33.23 -33.58 -0.95
CA GLY A 23 -32.92 -34.63 0.03
C GLY A 23 -31.77 -35.56 -0.38
N ALA A 24 -30.69 -35.00 -0.94
CA ALA A 24 -29.51 -35.73 -1.46
C ALA A 24 -28.15 -35.29 -0.80
N CYS A 25 -27.72 -35.94 0.31
CA CYS A 25 -26.73 -35.56 1.33
C CYS A 25 -26.40 -36.54 2.57
N GLY A 26 -25.47 -37.53 2.58
CA GLY A 26 -25.20 -38.60 3.62
C GLY A 26 -24.92 -40.10 3.19
N GLY A 27 -23.70 -40.63 3.41
CA GLY A 27 -23.10 -41.83 2.79
C GLY A 27 -23.79 -43.24 2.77
N ALA A 28 -23.25 -44.14 1.94
CA ALA A 28 -23.81 -45.47 1.64
C ALA A 28 -23.41 -46.58 2.64
N SER A 29 -24.39 -47.35 3.11
CA SER A 29 -24.18 -48.58 3.93
C SER A 29 -23.89 -49.83 3.09
N THR A 30 -23.49 -50.95 3.72
CA THR A 30 -23.22 -52.23 3.03
C THR A 30 -24.36 -53.25 3.22
N GLY A 31 -25.48 -53.04 2.53
CA GLY A 31 -26.56 -54.03 2.46
C GLY A 31 -27.09 -54.28 1.05
N SER A 32 -28.19 -55.02 0.96
CA SER A 32 -28.84 -55.31 -0.33
C SER A 32 -30.34 -55.57 -0.16
N THR A 33 -31.11 -55.16 -1.17
CA THR A 33 -32.53 -55.51 -1.28
C THR A 33 -32.76 -57.03 -1.27
N TRP A 34 -33.76 -57.49 -0.50
CA TRP A 34 -34.11 -58.92 -0.42
C TRP A 34 -34.77 -59.42 -1.69
N PHE A 35 -35.50 -58.53 -2.36
CA PHE A 35 -36.10 -58.75 -3.66
C PHE A 35 -35.76 -57.56 -4.56
N ASN A 36 -35.55 -57.83 -5.83
CA ASN A 36 -35.33 -56.82 -6.86
C ASN A 36 -36.52 -56.91 -7.80
N LEU A 37 -37.55 -56.07 -7.57
CA LEU A 37 -38.74 -56.11 -8.40
C LEU A 37 -38.47 -55.43 -9.76
N PRO A 38 -39.01 -55.96 -10.88
CA PRO A 38 -38.94 -55.25 -12.17
C PRO A 38 -39.61 -53.88 -12.07
N SER A 39 -38.94 -52.85 -12.59
CA SER A 39 -39.48 -51.48 -12.58
C SER A 39 -40.78 -51.39 -13.35
N VAL A 40 -41.73 -50.61 -12.82
CA VAL A 40 -43.03 -50.37 -13.44
C VAL A 40 -42.82 -49.44 -14.64
N THR A 41 -43.02 -49.96 -15.86
CA THR A 41 -42.86 -49.16 -17.08
C THR A 41 -44.04 -48.21 -17.30
N VAL A 42 -43.75 -46.92 -17.29
CA VAL A 42 -44.61 -45.82 -17.72
C VAL A 42 -44.20 -45.46 -19.14
N ASN A 43 -45.02 -45.84 -20.13
CA ASN A 43 -44.74 -45.51 -21.53
C ASN A 43 -45.31 -44.12 -21.82
N VAL A 44 -44.46 -43.19 -22.20
CA VAL A 44 -44.82 -41.91 -22.82
C VAL A 44 -45.16 -42.19 -24.28
N ARG A 45 -46.02 -41.36 -24.86
CA ARG A 45 -46.33 -41.35 -26.29
C ARG A 45 -46.10 -39.98 -26.88
N ASP A 46 -46.02 -39.93 -28.20
CA ASP A 46 -45.96 -38.73 -29.03
C ASP A 46 -47.08 -37.71 -28.73
N ASP A 47 -48.23 -38.15 -28.19
CA ASP A 47 -49.35 -37.29 -27.75
C ASP A 47 -49.25 -36.85 -26.28
N GLY A 48 -48.11 -37.08 -25.63
CA GLY A 48 -47.88 -36.86 -24.20
C GLY A 48 -48.68 -37.80 -23.28
N SER A 49 -49.38 -38.82 -23.80
CA SER A 49 -50.18 -39.74 -22.97
C SER A 49 -49.31 -40.77 -22.26
N LEU A 50 -49.55 -40.94 -20.95
CA LEU A 50 -48.82 -41.87 -20.09
C LEU A 50 -49.59 -43.19 -19.96
N ARG A 51 -48.90 -44.32 -20.18
CA ARG A 51 -49.47 -45.67 -20.06
C ARG A 51 -48.66 -46.60 -19.18
N VAL A 52 -49.29 -47.10 -18.12
CA VAL A 52 -48.74 -48.17 -17.26
C VAL A 52 -49.45 -49.48 -17.60
N MET A 53 -48.69 -50.51 -17.98
CA MET A 53 -49.23 -51.83 -18.39
C MET A 53 -50.36 -51.74 -19.45
N GLY A 54 -50.26 -50.77 -20.37
CA GLY A 54 -51.27 -50.50 -21.41
C GLY A 54 -52.48 -49.68 -20.95
N ILE A 55 -52.64 -49.40 -19.65
CA ILE A 55 -53.70 -48.56 -19.08
C ILE A 55 -53.27 -47.10 -19.10
N ALA A 56 -54.10 -46.20 -19.61
CA ALA A 56 -53.82 -44.77 -19.59
C ALA A 56 -53.95 -44.21 -18.15
N VAL A 57 -52.90 -43.56 -17.65
CA VAL A 57 -52.85 -43.00 -16.28
C VAL A 57 -52.90 -41.48 -16.23
N GLY A 58 -52.67 -40.80 -17.37
CA GLY A 58 -52.74 -39.35 -17.51
C GLY A 58 -51.99 -38.87 -18.75
N THR A 59 -51.61 -37.59 -18.75
CA THR A 59 -50.60 -37.01 -19.65
C THR A 59 -49.43 -36.42 -18.84
N THR A 60 -48.28 -36.21 -19.48
CA THR A 60 -47.10 -35.54 -18.91
C THR A 60 -47.47 -34.19 -18.25
N ALA A 61 -48.14 -33.30 -19.01
CA ALA A 61 -48.62 -32.02 -18.50
C ALA A 61 -49.60 -32.15 -17.32
N SER A 62 -50.47 -33.18 -17.32
CA SER A 62 -51.44 -33.39 -16.24
C SER A 62 -50.85 -33.99 -14.96
N THR A 63 -49.59 -34.45 -15.00
CA THR A 63 -48.87 -35.09 -13.89
C THR A 63 -47.68 -34.27 -13.40
N GLY A 64 -47.29 -33.23 -14.12
CA GLY A 64 -46.08 -32.42 -13.85
C GLY A 64 -44.83 -32.96 -14.56
N LEU A 65 -44.88 -34.18 -15.11
CA LEU A 65 -43.73 -34.84 -15.74
C LEU A 65 -43.26 -34.19 -17.05
N ALA A 66 -44.04 -33.29 -17.66
CA ALA A 66 -43.64 -32.58 -18.89
C ALA A 66 -42.31 -31.82 -18.73
N ALA A 67 -42.05 -31.23 -17.55
CA ALA A 67 -40.82 -30.50 -17.27
C ALA A 67 -39.55 -31.38 -17.23
N VAL A 68 -39.70 -32.71 -17.19
CA VAL A 68 -38.59 -33.69 -17.20
C VAL A 68 -38.58 -34.49 -18.49
N VAL A 69 -39.75 -34.94 -18.95
CA VAL A 69 -39.90 -35.79 -20.13
C VAL A 69 -39.65 -35.03 -21.43
N ASP A 70 -40.19 -33.82 -21.56
CA ASP A 70 -40.13 -33.08 -22.82
C ASP A 70 -38.67 -32.65 -23.15
N PRO A 71 -37.85 -32.15 -22.18
CA PRO A 71 -36.42 -31.87 -22.43
C PRO A 71 -35.59 -33.13 -22.67
N LEU A 72 -35.85 -34.22 -21.94
CA LEU A 72 -35.17 -35.51 -22.17
C LEU A 72 -35.44 -36.08 -23.57
N GLN A 73 -36.68 -36.01 -24.04
CA GLN A 73 -37.01 -36.40 -25.41
C GLN A 73 -36.35 -35.47 -26.45
N ALA A 74 -36.19 -34.19 -26.14
CA ALA A 74 -35.48 -33.24 -27.02
C ALA A 74 -33.96 -33.51 -27.09
N ALA A 75 -33.35 -33.96 -25.99
CA ALA A 75 -31.97 -34.44 -25.93
C ALA A 75 -31.76 -35.82 -26.58
N GLY A 76 -32.86 -36.55 -26.88
CA GLY A 76 -32.81 -37.86 -27.53
C GLY A 76 -32.75 -39.05 -26.58
N ALA A 77 -32.97 -38.86 -25.28
CA ALA A 77 -32.99 -39.94 -24.30
C ALA A 77 -34.17 -40.90 -24.52
N ASP A 78 -33.92 -42.19 -24.45
CA ASP A 78 -34.92 -43.24 -24.70
C ASP A 78 -35.71 -43.62 -23.43
N THR A 79 -35.06 -43.58 -22.26
CA THR A 79 -35.56 -44.06 -20.97
C THR A 79 -34.91 -43.36 -19.77
N LEU A 80 -35.74 -43.03 -18.78
CA LEU A 80 -35.32 -42.64 -17.43
C LEU A 80 -35.84 -43.67 -16.44
N GLU A 81 -34.98 -44.31 -15.64
CA GLU A 81 -35.39 -45.27 -14.60
C GLU A 81 -34.93 -44.80 -13.22
N VAL A 82 -35.88 -44.66 -12.29
CA VAL A 82 -35.64 -44.30 -10.89
C VAL A 82 -35.95 -45.50 -10.01
N ARG A 83 -35.05 -45.87 -9.11
CA ARG A 83 -35.12 -47.09 -8.30
C ARG A 83 -34.79 -46.83 -6.84
N ILE A 84 -35.70 -47.20 -5.94
CA ILE A 84 -35.49 -47.20 -4.50
C ILE A 84 -34.94 -48.57 -4.10
N GLY A 85 -33.68 -48.62 -3.69
CA GLY A 85 -32.96 -49.79 -3.20
C GLY A 85 -32.65 -49.72 -1.70
N TYR A 86 -31.87 -50.68 -1.19
CA TYR A 86 -31.51 -50.71 0.23
C TYR A 86 -30.53 -49.57 0.56
N ASN A 87 -29.56 -49.35 -0.33
CA ASN A 87 -28.49 -48.38 -0.16
C ASN A 87 -28.80 -46.98 -0.71
N GLY A 88 -29.88 -46.78 -1.49
CA GLY A 88 -30.24 -45.45 -2.01
C GLY A 88 -31.38 -45.38 -3.04
N ILE A 89 -31.63 -44.20 -3.60
CA ILE A 89 -32.41 -43.94 -4.82
C ILE A 89 -31.46 -43.82 -6.01
N HIS A 90 -31.35 -44.89 -6.79
CA HIS A 90 -30.56 -44.93 -8.01
C HIS A 90 -31.34 -44.39 -9.21
N ILE A 91 -30.69 -43.57 -10.02
CA ILE A 91 -31.25 -42.97 -11.24
C ILE A 91 -30.43 -43.48 -12.43
N TYR A 92 -31.12 -43.82 -13.52
CA TYR A 92 -30.51 -44.32 -14.75
C TYR A 92 -31.05 -43.55 -15.95
N LEU A 93 -30.15 -43.04 -16.78
CA LEU A 93 -30.47 -42.55 -18.13
C LEU A 93 -29.97 -43.59 -19.13
N ASP A 94 -30.87 -44.14 -19.94
CA ASP A 94 -30.58 -45.15 -20.97
C ASP A 94 -29.82 -46.42 -20.52
N GLY A 95 -29.82 -46.66 -19.20
CA GLY A 95 -29.17 -47.78 -18.55
C GLY A 95 -27.73 -47.51 -18.14
N GLN A 96 -27.23 -46.28 -18.29
CA GLN A 96 -26.06 -45.75 -17.57
C GLN A 96 -26.47 -45.32 -16.15
N ASP A 97 -25.55 -45.46 -15.20
CA ASP A 97 -25.72 -45.00 -13.83
C ASP A 97 -25.52 -43.48 -13.75
N LEU A 98 -26.41 -42.80 -13.01
CA LEU A 98 -26.29 -41.39 -12.66
C LEU A 98 -26.00 -41.24 -11.15
N PRO A 99 -25.53 -40.07 -10.67
CA PRO A 99 -25.30 -39.82 -9.26
C PRO A 99 -26.57 -40.15 -8.47
N TYR A 100 -26.43 -40.95 -7.42
CA TYR A 100 -27.57 -41.55 -6.73
C TYR A 100 -27.71 -41.04 -5.31
N ILE A 101 -28.95 -41.10 -4.80
CA ILE A 101 -29.27 -40.65 -3.45
C ILE A 101 -28.99 -41.80 -2.46
N ALA A 102 -27.78 -41.97 -1.92
CA ALA A 102 -27.51 -43.03 -0.95
C ALA A 102 -28.17 -42.77 0.41
N TRP A 103 -28.23 -43.78 1.28
CA TRP A 103 -28.63 -43.64 2.68
C TRP A 103 -28.13 -44.79 3.56
N ASP A 104 -28.15 -44.52 4.85
CA ASP A 104 -28.10 -45.49 5.94
C ASP A 104 -29.48 -45.63 6.64
N GLU A 105 -29.54 -46.04 7.90
CA GLU A 105 -30.81 -46.19 8.63
C GLU A 105 -31.35 -44.84 9.12
N ASP A 106 -30.48 -43.97 9.63
CA ASP A 106 -30.83 -42.70 10.29
C ASP A 106 -31.20 -41.62 9.27
N SER A 107 -30.41 -41.46 8.20
CA SER A 107 -30.69 -40.54 7.09
C SER A 107 -32.01 -40.84 6.37
N ALA A 108 -32.32 -42.11 6.16
CA ALA A 108 -33.60 -42.53 5.59
C ALA A 108 -34.77 -42.27 6.54
N ALA A 109 -34.58 -42.45 7.86
CA ALA A 109 -35.59 -42.08 8.85
C ALA A 109 -35.82 -40.55 8.87
N MET A 110 -34.76 -39.76 8.70
CA MET A 110 -34.85 -38.31 8.56
C MET A 110 -35.63 -37.90 7.30
N LEU A 111 -35.31 -38.50 6.14
CA LEU A 111 -36.09 -38.30 4.90
C LEU A 111 -37.56 -38.70 5.08
N ALA A 112 -37.86 -39.82 5.74
CA ALA A 112 -39.23 -40.22 6.04
C ALA A 112 -39.95 -39.16 6.90
N SER A 113 -39.27 -38.55 7.87
CA SER A 113 -39.85 -37.47 8.68
C SER A 113 -40.16 -36.21 7.83
N ILE A 114 -39.26 -35.84 6.92
CA ILE A 114 -39.43 -34.72 5.97
C ILE A 114 -40.63 -34.96 5.05
N ILE A 115 -40.74 -36.15 4.46
CA ILE A 115 -41.86 -36.49 3.56
C ILE A 115 -43.19 -36.55 4.35
N GLU A 116 -43.21 -37.07 5.58
CA GLU A 116 -44.42 -37.09 6.42
C GLU A 116 -44.84 -35.68 6.86
N ALA A 117 -43.90 -34.77 7.13
CA ALA A 117 -44.18 -33.36 7.42
C ALA A 117 -44.81 -32.64 6.21
N GLN A 118 -44.26 -32.86 5.02
CA GLN A 118 -44.74 -32.28 3.75
C GLN A 118 -46.02 -32.96 3.22
N SER A 119 -46.31 -34.19 3.62
CA SER A 119 -47.50 -34.94 3.20
C SER A 119 -48.10 -35.80 4.33
N PRO A 120 -48.73 -35.17 5.35
CA PRO A 120 -49.20 -35.90 6.53
C PRO A 120 -50.23 -36.99 6.23
N GLY A 121 -50.04 -38.15 6.85
CA GLY A 121 -50.90 -39.33 6.79
C GLY A 121 -50.60 -40.29 5.64
N ILE A 122 -49.38 -40.27 5.08
CA ILE A 122 -48.95 -41.25 4.06
C ILE A 122 -48.25 -42.47 4.68
N GLY A 123 -47.67 -42.35 5.89
CA GLY A 123 -46.87 -43.40 6.50
C GLY A 123 -45.51 -43.54 5.82
N ALA A 124 -44.80 -42.42 5.68
CA ALA A 124 -43.55 -42.36 4.94
C ALA A 124 -42.48 -43.32 5.51
N ASP A 125 -42.47 -43.50 6.83
CA ASP A 125 -41.64 -44.46 7.57
C ASP A 125 -41.80 -45.89 7.06
N GLN A 126 -43.05 -46.38 7.05
CA GLN A 126 -43.40 -47.75 6.64
C GLN A 126 -43.24 -47.94 5.13
N LEU A 127 -43.55 -46.89 4.35
CA LEU A 127 -43.40 -46.92 2.91
C LEU A 127 -41.92 -47.01 2.50
N LEU A 128 -41.05 -46.22 3.13
CA LEU A 128 -39.63 -46.17 2.80
C LEU A 128 -38.90 -47.42 3.31
N ASP A 129 -39.16 -47.88 4.54
CA ASP A 129 -38.62 -49.15 5.04
C ASP A 129 -39.02 -50.34 4.15
N TRP A 130 -40.28 -50.39 3.72
CA TRP A 130 -40.74 -51.41 2.77
C TRP A 130 -40.06 -51.29 1.41
N ALA A 131 -39.97 -50.08 0.85
CA ALA A 131 -39.35 -49.83 -0.45
C ALA A 131 -37.86 -50.21 -0.46
N ARG A 132 -37.12 -49.85 0.59
CA ARG A 132 -35.70 -50.19 0.80
C ARG A 132 -35.45 -51.69 0.92
N ARG A 133 -36.36 -52.46 1.53
CA ARG A 133 -36.23 -53.92 1.65
C ARG A 133 -36.62 -54.67 0.38
N VAL A 134 -37.59 -54.15 -0.38
CA VAL A 134 -38.27 -54.86 -1.49
C VAL A 134 -37.83 -54.39 -2.88
N GLY A 135 -37.09 -53.29 -3.00
CA GLY A 135 -36.43 -52.87 -4.24
C GLY A 135 -37.42 -52.50 -5.34
N VAL A 136 -37.99 -51.31 -5.27
CA VAL A 136 -39.01 -50.83 -6.23
C VAL A 136 -38.45 -49.82 -7.21
N GLY A 137 -38.97 -49.80 -8.43
CA GLY A 137 -38.55 -48.82 -9.44
C GLY A 137 -39.65 -48.44 -10.42
N VAL A 138 -39.45 -47.30 -11.07
CA VAL A 138 -40.31 -46.75 -12.12
C VAL A 138 -39.42 -46.45 -13.32
N ARG A 139 -39.77 -47.01 -14.49
CA ARG A 139 -39.08 -46.73 -15.76
C ARG A 139 -40.00 -45.90 -16.63
N ILE A 140 -39.66 -44.65 -16.87
CA ILE A 140 -40.28 -43.81 -17.89
C ILE A 140 -39.64 -44.18 -19.23
N GLN A 141 -40.44 -44.76 -20.12
CA GLN A 141 -40.05 -45.17 -21.46
C GLN A 141 -40.53 -44.10 -22.44
N MET A 142 -39.60 -43.43 -23.11
CA MET A 142 -39.85 -42.25 -23.96
C MET A 142 -39.80 -42.58 -25.46
N SER A 143 -39.12 -43.66 -25.84
CA SER A 143 -39.09 -44.23 -27.19
C SER A 143 -39.32 -45.76 -27.17
N ASP A 144 -39.35 -46.43 -28.33
CA ASP A 144 -39.38 -47.89 -28.43
C ASP A 144 -37.97 -48.55 -28.32
N THR A 145 -36.90 -47.79 -28.08
CA THR A 145 -35.53 -48.33 -28.02
C THR A 145 -35.33 -49.25 -26.82
N ARG A 146 -34.59 -50.33 -27.04
CA ARG A 146 -34.47 -51.43 -26.09
C ARG A 146 -33.27 -51.25 -25.15
N THR A 147 -33.41 -50.35 -24.18
CA THR A 147 -32.34 -50.09 -23.20
C THR A 147 -32.08 -51.30 -22.29
N PRO A 148 -30.86 -51.44 -21.74
CA PRO A 148 -30.49 -52.56 -20.88
C PRO A 148 -31.47 -52.77 -19.70
N ARG A 149 -31.53 -54.01 -19.22
CA ARG A 149 -32.18 -54.29 -17.93
C ARG A 149 -31.22 -53.91 -16.81
N TRP A 150 -31.77 -53.32 -15.74
CA TRP A 150 -31.04 -53.06 -14.51
C TRP A 150 -30.31 -54.32 -14.01
N ARG A 151 -29.08 -54.15 -13.53
CA ARG A 151 -28.19 -55.25 -13.13
C ARG A 151 -28.20 -55.52 -11.62
N GLY A 152 -28.76 -54.62 -10.82
CA GLY A 152 -28.72 -54.63 -9.35
C GLY A 152 -28.23 -53.29 -8.82
N GLU A 153 -28.32 -53.08 -7.50
CA GLU A 153 -27.81 -51.87 -6.86
C GLU A 153 -26.32 -51.69 -7.14
N THR A 154 -25.97 -50.50 -7.59
CA THR A 154 -24.61 -50.08 -7.92
C THR A 154 -24.08 -49.22 -6.78
N SER A 155 -23.00 -49.70 -6.15
CA SER A 155 -22.21 -48.91 -5.22
C SER A 155 -20.95 -48.45 -5.94
N TYR A 156 -20.67 -47.16 -5.96
CA TYR A 156 -19.40 -46.66 -6.49
C TYR A 156 -18.22 -47.21 -5.69
N ALA A 157 -17.14 -47.53 -6.40
CA ALA A 157 -15.89 -47.86 -5.74
C ALA A 157 -15.30 -46.59 -5.09
N PRO A 158 -14.69 -46.68 -3.90
CA PRO A 158 -13.97 -45.54 -3.34
C PRO A 158 -12.93 -45.03 -4.34
N MET A 159 -13.06 -43.78 -4.75
CA MET A 159 -12.05 -43.05 -5.48
C MET A 159 -10.92 -42.69 -4.52
N GLU A 160 -9.69 -42.83 -4.98
CA GLU A 160 -8.55 -42.24 -4.30
C GLU A 160 -8.69 -40.71 -4.44
N ALA A 161 -8.53 -39.98 -3.33
CA ALA A 161 -8.60 -38.52 -3.37
C ALA A 161 -7.56 -37.99 -4.37
N PRO A 162 -7.90 -37.02 -5.24
CA PRO A 162 -6.94 -36.46 -6.17
C PRO A 162 -5.75 -35.86 -5.41
N ALA A 163 -4.57 -35.91 -6.03
CA ALA A 163 -3.32 -35.48 -5.40
C ALA A 163 -3.31 -33.99 -4.99
N GLU A 164 -4.13 -33.19 -5.68
CA GLU A 164 -4.41 -31.79 -5.38
C GLU A 164 -5.89 -31.66 -5.01
N LEU A 165 -6.15 -31.49 -3.71
CA LEU A 165 -7.48 -31.14 -3.22
C LEU A 165 -7.63 -29.62 -3.22
N VAL A 166 -8.78 -29.15 -3.69
CA VAL A 166 -9.21 -27.77 -3.59
C VAL A 166 -9.78 -27.55 -2.18
N GLY A 167 -8.92 -27.19 -1.24
CA GLY A 167 -9.28 -26.92 0.16
C GLY A 167 -8.14 -27.30 1.13
N PRO A 168 -8.40 -27.37 2.45
CA PRO A 168 -9.73 -27.31 3.08
C PRO A 168 -10.34 -25.91 3.10
N MET A 169 -11.66 -25.84 2.94
CA MET A 169 -12.46 -24.63 3.17
C MET A 169 -13.61 -24.95 4.13
N ASP A 170 -13.86 -24.10 5.12
CA ASP A 170 -15.00 -24.19 6.04
C ASP A 170 -15.94 -22.99 5.82
N LEU A 171 -17.17 -23.27 5.38
CA LEU A 171 -18.24 -22.29 5.12
C LEU A 171 -19.07 -21.93 6.36
N SER A 172 -18.67 -22.32 7.57
CA SER A 172 -19.47 -22.09 8.79
C SER A 172 -19.69 -20.61 9.16
N GLY A 173 -18.91 -19.70 8.57
CA GLY A 173 -19.10 -18.25 8.65
C GLY A 173 -20.30 -17.70 7.87
N LEU A 174 -20.93 -18.51 7.00
CA LEU A 174 -22.09 -18.10 6.21
C LEU A 174 -23.40 -18.27 6.98
N ALA A 175 -24.25 -17.24 6.97
CA ALA A 175 -25.60 -17.32 7.51
C ALA A 175 -26.61 -16.59 6.61
N PHE A 176 -27.81 -17.15 6.49
CA PHE A 176 -28.95 -16.47 5.90
C PHE A 176 -29.86 -15.95 7.00
N ASP A 177 -30.39 -14.74 6.82
CA ASP A 177 -31.44 -14.19 7.68
C ASP A 177 -32.84 -14.73 7.30
N GLY A 178 -33.87 -14.36 8.06
CA GLY A 178 -35.26 -14.75 7.80
C GLY A 178 -35.87 -14.17 6.50
N ASN A 179 -35.16 -13.27 5.82
CA ASN A 179 -35.53 -12.71 4.50
C ASN A 179 -34.74 -13.37 3.35
N GLY A 180 -33.79 -14.26 3.65
CA GLY A 180 -32.91 -14.90 2.67
C GLY A 180 -31.69 -14.06 2.26
N VAL A 181 -31.38 -12.99 3.01
CA VAL A 181 -30.17 -12.18 2.84
C VAL A 181 -28.97 -12.93 3.40
N LEU A 182 -27.87 -12.96 2.64
CA LEU A 182 -26.62 -13.59 3.07
C LEU A 182 -25.81 -12.63 3.95
N THR A 183 -25.45 -13.09 5.14
CA THR A 183 -24.44 -12.50 6.01
C THR A 183 -23.20 -13.40 6.08
N VAL A 184 -22.03 -12.78 6.23
CA VAL A 184 -20.73 -13.46 6.40
C VAL A 184 -20.09 -12.94 7.67
N GLU A 185 -19.79 -13.82 8.62
CA GLU A 185 -19.37 -13.45 9.99
C GLU A 185 -20.36 -12.49 10.71
N GLY A 186 -21.62 -12.44 10.24
CA GLY A 186 -22.65 -11.51 10.72
C GLY A 186 -22.73 -10.15 10.00
N VAL A 187 -21.86 -9.89 9.02
CA VAL A 187 -21.90 -8.69 8.16
C VAL A 187 -22.84 -8.95 6.96
N ASP A 188 -23.83 -8.07 6.75
CA ASP A 188 -24.67 -8.07 5.54
C ASP A 188 -23.87 -7.51 4.35
N LEU A 189 -23.86 -8.24 3.23
CA LEU A 189 -23.11 -7.87 2.03
C LEU A 189 -23.85 -6.89 1.11
N GLY A 190 -25.10 -6.51 1.42
CA GLY A 190 -25.93 -5.66 0.56
C GLY A 190 -26.36 -6.31 -0.76
N LEU A 191 -25.98 -7.59 -0.99
CA LEU A 191 -26.33 -8.38 -2.18
C LEU A 191 -27.83 -8.72 -2.27
N GLY A 192 -28.59 -8.41 -1.22
CA GLY A 192 -30.02 -8.71 -1.12
C GLY A 192 -30.29 -10.18 -0.83
N ALA A 193 -31.52 -10.61 -1.09
CA ALA A 193 -31.95 -11.99 -0.85
C ALA A 193 -31.37 -12.93 -1.93
N LEU A 194 -30.24 -13.58 -1.63
CA LEU A 194 -29.62 -14.57 -2.50
C LEU A 194 -30.31 -15.93 -2.44
N LEU A 195 -30.94 -16.27 -1.30
CA LEU A 195 -31.67 -17.53 -1.18
C LEU A 195 -33.03 -17.43 -1.90
N PRO A 196 -33.30 -18.26 -2.93
CA PRO A 196 -34.58 -18.22 -3.63
C PRO A 196 -35.74 -18.46 -2.65
N ALA A 197 -36.77 -17.61 -2.70
CA ALA A 197 -37.87 -17.61 -1.72
C ALA A 197 -38.59 -18.98 -1.57
N HIS A 198 -38.55 -19.84 -2.59
CA HIS A 198 -39.09 -21.19 -2.51
C HIS A 198 -38.20 -22.13 -1.67
N ILE A 199 -36.87 -22.00 -1.74
CA ILE A 199 -35.93 -22.75 -0.91
C ILE A 199 -36.05 -22.26 0.53
N GLY A 200 -36.00 -20.94 0.76
CA GLY A 200 -36.18 -20.36 2.09
C GLY A 200 -37.51 -20.77 2.76
N GLY A 201 -38.60 -20.81 1.99
CA GLY A 201 -39.88 -21.33 2.47
C GLY A 201 -39.84 -22.81 2.88
N ILE A 202 -39.20 -23.68 2.08
CA ILE A 202 -39.09 -25.11 2.40
C ILE A 202 -38.18 -25.33 3.62
N LEU A 203 -37.05 -24.63 3.70
CA LEU A 203 -36.15 -24.70 4.86
C LEU A 203 -36.85 -24.23 6.14
N SER A 204 -37.65 -23.16 6.07
CA SER A 204 -38.48 -22.70 7.19
C SER A 204 -39.55 -23.72 7.59
N ASP A 205 -40.26 -24.31 6.61
CA ASP A 205 -41.27 -25.36 6.86
C ASP A 205 -40.67 -26.64 7.48
N LEU A 206 -39.40 -26.94 7.19
CA LEU A 206 -38.65 -28.04 7.80
C LEU A 206 -38.01 -27.69 9.15
N GLY A 207 -38.08 -26.43 9.60
CA GLY A 207 -37.43 -25.98 10.82
C GLY A 207 -35.90 -25.99 10.74
N ALA A 208 -35.34 -25.70 9.56
CA ALA A 208 -33.91 -25.58 9.35
C ALA A 208 -33.35 -24.39 10.13
N GLU A 209 -32.55 -24.66 11.15
CA GLU A 209 -31.69 -23.69 11.82
C GLU A 209 -30.29 -23.71 11.20
N THR A 210 -29.80 -24.90 10.81
CA THR A 210 -28.51 -25.09 10.13
C THR A 210 -28.56 -26.19 9.07
N ILE A 211 -27.75 -26.02 8.02
CA ILE A 211 -27.38 -27.06 7.06
C ILE A 211 -25.86 -27.21 7.07
N SER A 212 -25.36 -28.31 7.59
CA SER A 212 -23.97 -28.70 7.40
C SER A 212 -23.77 -29.29 6.00
N LEU A 213 -22.61 -29.07 5.41
CA LEU A 213 -22.17 -29.65 4.14
C LEU A 213 -20.74 -30.19 4.25
N ASN A 214 -20.45 -31.27 3.54
CA ASN A 214 -19.15 -31.92 3.51
C ASN A 214 -18.96 -32.64 2.18
N PHE A 215 -17.99 -32.18 1.38
CA PHE A 215 -17.60 -32.83 0.14
C PHE A 215 -16.48 -33.84 0.39
N THR A 216 -16.63 -35.05 -0.15
CA THR A 216 -15.61 -36.10 -0.21
C THR A 216 -15.46 -36.56 -1.67
N PRO A 217 -14.40 -37.30 -2.05
CA PRO A 217 -14.18 -37.73 -3.44
C PRO A 217 -15.32 -38.53 -4.10
N ASN A 218 -16.27 -39.08 -3.31
CA ASN A 218 -17.41 -39.87 -3.79
C ASN A 218 -18.77 -39.44 -3.24
N THR A 219 -18.81 -38.54 -2.25
CA THR A 219 -20.06 -38.13 -1.60
C THR A 219 -20.11 -36.62 -1.46
N LEU A 220 -21.31 -36.07 -1.63
CA LEU A 220 -21.71 -34.88 -0.89
C LEU A 220 -22.57 -35.37 0.28
N ASP A 221 -22.14 -35.02 1.48
CA ASP A 221 -22.88 -35.23 2.71
C ASP A 221 -23.44 -33.88 3.20
N LEU A 222 -24.69 -33.84 3.66
CA LEU A 222 -25.28 -32.68 4.34
C LEU A 222 -26.00 -33.18 5.60
N ALA A 223 -26.13 -32.33 6.60
CA ALA A 223 -26.94 -32.60 7.78
C ALA A 223 -27.88 -31.41 8.04
N LEU A 224 -29.14 -31.68 8.36
CA LEU A 224 -30.11 -30.67 8.78
C LEU A 224 -30.14 -30.64 10.31
N ASN A 225 -29.81 -29.50 10.92
CA ASN A 225 -29.75 -29.33 12.37
C ASN A 225 -28.86 -30.39 13.08
N GLY A 226 -27.79 -30.82 12.41
CA GLY A 226 -26.89 -31.89 12.88
C GLY A 226 -27.46 -33.31 12.78
N GLN A 227 -28.56 -33.51 12.05
CA GLN A 227 -29.07 -34.83 11.67
C GLN A 227 -28.75 -35.11 10.20
N ASP A 228 -28.06 -36.22 9.93
CA ASP A 228 -27.64 -36.59 8.58
C ASP A 228 -28.85 -36.79 7.65
N LEU A 229 -28.70 -36.35 6.40
CA LEU A 229 -29.66 -36.58 5.31
C LEU A 229 -29.16 -37.74 4.40
N PRO A 230 -29.79 -38.07 3.26
CA PRO A 230 -29.38 -39.19 2.35
C PRO A 230 -28.45 -38.83 1.14
N SER A 231 -27.18 -39.24 0.99
CA SER A 231 -26.11 -38.69 0.06
C SER A 231 -26.39 -38.54 -1.40
N LEU A 232 -25.82 -37.50 -2.00
CA LEU A 232 -25.43 -37.58 -3.41
C LEU A 232 -24.11 -38.35 -3.49
N ALA A 233 -24.19 -39.64 -3.79
CA ALA A 233 -23.05 -40.49 -4.10
C ALA A 233 -22.74 -40.41 -5.61
N TYR A 234 -21.45 -40.38 -5.96
CA TYR A 234 -20.99 -40.23 -7.34
C TYR A 234 -19.61 -40.88 -7.60
N ASP A 235 -19.30 -41.01 -8.88
CA ASP A 235 -17.98 -41.28 -9.47
C ASP A 235 -17.82 -40.49 -10.79
N SER A 236 -16.65 -40.55 -11.43
CA SER A 236 -16.40 -39.77 -12.65
C SER A 236 -17.36 -40.09 -13.80
N ASP A 237 -17.65 -41.38 -14.05
CA ASP A 237 -18.53 -41.82 -15.14
C ASP A 237 -19.98 -41.34 -14.92
N SER A 238 -20.46 -41.40 -13.67
CA SER A 238 -21.80 -40.92 -13.34
C SER A 238 -21.90 -39.40 -13.31
N LEU A 239 -20.86 -38.66 -12.93
CA LEU A 239 -20.86 -37.19 -13.06
C LEU A 239 -20.92 -36.75 -14.54
N GLU A 240 -20.24 -37.44 -15.45
CA GLU A 240 -20.31 -37.17 -16.90
C GLU A 240 -21.73 -37.43 -17.45
N ALA A 241 -22.34 -38.57 -17.12
CA ALA A 241 -23.73 -38.87 -17.50
C ALA A 241 -24.76 -37.95 -16.80
N GLY A 242 -24.46 -37.52 -15.57
CA GLY A 242 -25.22 -36.51 -14.82
C GLY A 242 -25.16 -35.15 -15.50
N LEU A 243 -24.04 -34.83 -16.16
CA LEU A 243 -23.91 -33.59 -16.93
C LEU A 243 -24.77 -33.61 -18.19
N GLU A 244 -24.80 -34.73 -18.94
CA GLU A 244 -25.68 -34.88 -20.10
C GLU A 244 -27.16 -34.69 -19.71
N LEU A 245 -27.58 -35.26 -18.58
CA LEU A 245 -28.91 -35.03 -17.99
C LEU A 245 -29.14 -33.54 -17.65
N ALA A 246 -28.15 -32.88 -17.03
CA ALA A 246 -28.24 -31.47 -16.67
C ALA A 246 -28.35 -30.56 -17.90
N SER A 247 -27.52 -30.78 -18.94
CA SER A 247 -27.62 -30.04 -20.22
C SER A 247 -28.98 -30.22 -20.89
N ALA A 248 -29.60 -31.40 -20.79
CA ALA A 248 -30.96 -31.62 -21.27
C ALA A 248 -32.01 -30.83 -20.46
N LEU A 249 -31.98 -30.93 -19.13
CA LEU A 249 -32.99 -30.31 -18.25
C LEU A 249 -32.86 -28.78 -18.14
N LEU A 250 -31.62 -28.27 -18.18
CA LEU A 250 -31.28 -26.85 -18.03
C LEU A 250 -31.06 -26.14 -19.39
N ALA A 251 -31.42 -26.75 -20.52
CA ALA A 251 -31.31 -26.15 -21.85
C ALA A 251 -32.01 -24.78 -22.01
N ASN A 252 -32.96 -24.45 -21.12
CA ASN A 252 -33.66 -23.17 -21.07
C ASN A 252 -33.11 -22.18 -20.02
N ASP A 253 -32.08 -22.57 -19.27
CA ASP A 253 -31.38 -21.78 -18.25
C ASP A 253 -29.86 -21.91 -18.43
N PRO A 254 -29.28 -21.18 -19.40
CA PRO A 254 -27.86 -21.30 -19.73
C PRO A 254 -26.92 -20.81 -18.61
N ALA A 255 -27.42 -19.98 -17.68
CA ALA A 255 -26.62 -19.51 -16.54
C ALA A 255 -26.43 -20.64 -15.52
N THR A 256 -27.53 -21.29 -15.11
CA THR A 256 -27.44 -22.47 -14.22
C THR A 256 -26.72 -23.63 -14.90
N LEU A 257 -26.91 -23.83 -16.22
CA LEU A 257 -26.18 -24.87 -16.96
C LEU A 257 -24.67 -24.64 -16.96
N SER A 258 -24.20 -23.42 -17.24
CA SER A 258 -22.77 -23.08 -17.20
C SER A 258 -22.14 -23.32 -15.82
N LEU A 259 -22.88 -23.04 -14.75
CA LEU A 259 -22.47 -23.35 -13.37
C LEU A 259 -22.38 -24.86 -13.12
N VAL A 260 -23.30 -25.67 -13.66
CA VAL A 260 -23.24 -27.13 -13.51
C VAL A 260 -22.12 -27.74 -14.37
N GLU A 261 -21.94 -27.30 -15.62
CA GLU A 261 -20.86 -27.76 -16.53
C GLU A 261 -19.46 -27.53 -15.96
N SER A 262 -19.27 -26.46 -15.20
CA SER A 262 -18.00 -26.09 -14.58
C SER A 262 -17.78 -26.73 -13.20
N PHE A 263 -18.83 -26.85 -12.39
CA PHE A 263 -18.75 -27.34 -11.00
C PHE A 263 -18.81 -28.87 -10.89
N LEU A 264 -19.72 -29.51 -11.64
CA LEU A 264 -20.02 -30.95 -11.50
C LEU A 264 -18.79 -31.84 -11.72
N PRO A 265 -17.92 -31.62 -12.74
CA PRO A 265 -16.72 -32.45 -12.94
C PRO A 265 -15.66 -32.29 -11.85
N LYS A 266 -15.73 -31.21 -11.06
CA LYS A 266 -14.73 -30.84 -10.06
C LYS A 266 -15.09 -31.31 -8.65
N LEU A 267 -16.33 -31.75 -8.43
CA LEU A 267 -16.80 -32.29 -7.15
C LEU A 267 -15.82 -33.25 -6.45
N PRO A 268 -15.20 -34.25 -7.13
CA PRO A 268 -14.28 -35.19 -6.47
C PRO A 268 -12.99 -34.56 -5.91
N ALA A 269 -12.67 -33.33 -6.33
CA ALA A 269 -11.50 -32.58 -5.89
C ALA A 269 -11.81 -31.50 -4.84
N LEU A 270 -13.08 -31.24 -4.53
CA LEU A 270 -13.47 -30.22 -3.55
C LEU A 270 -13.32 -30.76 -2.13
N ALA A 271 -12.46 -30.14 -1.34
CA ALA A 271 -12.38 -30.32 0.12
C ALA A 271 -13.09 -29.16 0.83
N ILE A 272 -14.35 -28.93 0.45
CA ILE A 272 -15.22 -27.92 1.07
C ILE A 272 -16.07 -28.60 2.15
N SER A 273 -16.18 -27.97 3.30
CA SER A 273 -17.13 -28.33 4.35
C SER A 273 -17.71 -27.07 4.99
N GLY A 274 -18.60 -27.23 5.98
CA GLY A 274 -19.03 -26.14 6.85
C GLY A 274 -20.52 -26.17 7.16
N THR A 275 -20.97 -25.29 8.05
CA THR A 275 -22.37 -25.24 8.50
C THR A 275 -23.01 -23.90 8.19
N ILE A 276 -23.85 -23.86 7.17
CA ILE A 276 -24.62 -22.68 6.81
C ILE A 276 -25.77 -22.54 7.81
N SER A 277 -25.89 -21.37 8.44
CA SER A 277 -26.98 -21.06 9.36
C SER A 277 -28.14 -20.36 8.65
N PHE A 278 -29.37 -20.53 9.15
CA PHE A 278 -30.59 -19.85 8.68
C PHE A 278 -31.23 -19.01 9.80
N THR A 279 -30.47 -18.75 10.86
CA THR A 279 -30.90 -17.96 12.04
C THR A 279 -30.48 -16.48 11.95
N GLY A 280 -29.74 -16.08 10.91
CA GLY A 280 -29.08 -14.78 10.81
C GLY A 280 -27.78 -14.65 11.62
N GLN A 281 -27.33 -15.70 12.31
CA GLN A 281 -26.04 -15.75 13.02
C GLN A 281 -25.17 -16.86 12.43
N ALA A 282 -23.89 -16.61 12.17
CA ALA A 282 -22.94 -17.62 11.68
C ALA A 282 -22.85 -18.83 12.65
N ALA A 283 -22.69 -20.04 12.11
CA ALA A 283 -22.60 -21.27 12.92
C ALA A 283 -21.18 -21.53 13.45
N GLY A 284 -20.19 -20.90 12.84
CA GLY A 284 -18.78 -20.91 13.20
C GLY A 284 -18.05 -19.81 12.43
N ASN A 285 -16.75 -19.96 12.23
CA ASN A 285 -15.95 -18.99 11.48
C ASN A 285 -15.65 -19.53 10.07
N LEU A 286 -15.61 -18.65 9.08
CA LEU A 286 -15.14 -18.92 7.73
C LEU A 286 -13.65 -19.28 7.78
N ALA A 287 -13.29 -20.51 7.38
CA ALA A 287 -11.90 -20.89 7.17
C ALA A 287 -11.62 -20.97 5.67
N LEU A 288 -11.00 -19.92 5.15
CA LEU A 288 -10.45 -19.94 3.79
C LEU A 288 -9.07 -20.65 3.80
N PRO A 289 -8.62 -21.21 2.65
CA PRO A 289 -7.26 -21.68 2.50
C PRO A 289 -6.24 -20.58 2.83
N GLU A 290 -5.06 -20.95 3.34
CA GLU A 290 -3.99 -19.99 3.66
C GLU A 290 -3.54 -19.15 2.45
N ARG A 291 -3.81 -19.62 1.23
CA ARG A 291 -3.46 -19.00 -0.05
C ARG A 291 -4.53 -19.31 -1.08
N ILE A 292 -5.11 -18.29 -1.71
CA ILE A 292 -6.09 -18.44 -2.80
C ILE A 292 -5.41 -18.03 -4.11
N VAL A 293 -5.20 -18.98 -5.01
CA VAL A 293 -4.68 -18.68 -6.35
C VAL A 293 -5.84 -18.25 -7.25
N VAL A 294 -5.72 -17.04 -7.79
CA VAL A 294 -6.68 -16.36 -8.66
C VAL A 294 -6.03 -16.20 -10.04
N PRO A 295 -6.24 -17.11 -10.99
CA PRO A 295 -5.83 -16.85 -12.37
C PRO A 295 -6.56 -15.63 -12.93
N VAL A 296 -5.85 -14.80 -13.69
CA VAL A 296 -6.40 -13.61 -14.37
C VAL A 296 -6.18 -13.75 -15.88
N ASN A 297 -7.25 -13.60 -16.65
CA ASN A 297 -7.22 -13.67 -18.11
C ASN A 297 -6.66 -12.38 -18.72
N ALA A 298 -6.22 -12.45 -19.98
CA ALA A 298 -5.63 -11.31 -20.70
C ALA A 298 -6.61 -10.14 -20.97
N ASP A 299 -7.91 -10.36 -20.76
CA ASP A 299 -8.96 -9.34 -20.88
C ASP A 299 -9.35 -8.67 -19.54
N GLY A 300 -8.76 -9.11 -18.41
CA GLY A 300 -9.07 -8.59 -17.09
C GLY A 300 -10.03 -9.43 -16.25
N THR A 301 -10.67 -10.44 -16.85
CA THR A 301 -11.60 -11.33 -16.14
C THR A 301 -10.86 -12.35 -15.27
N LEU A 302 -11.52 -12.86 -14.24
CA LEU A 302 -10.97 -13.95 -13.42
C LEU A 302 -11.12 -15.28 -14.15
N GLY A 303 -10.13 -16.16 -14.03
CA GLY A 303 -10.23 -17.55 -14.43
C GLY A 303 -10.92 -18.43 -13.37
N ASP A 304 -10.64 -19.72 -13.43
CA ASP A 304 -11.14 -20.70 -12.45
C ASP A 304 -10.39 -20.59 -11.12
N VAL A 305 -10.99 -19.90 -10.14
CA VAL A 305 -10.44 -19.75 -8.78
C VAL A 305 -10.92 -20.93 -7.93
N MET A 306 -10.00 -21.75 -7.41
CA MET A 306 -10.36 -22.94 -6.63
C MET A 306 -11.37 -23.84 -7.38
N GLY A 307 -11.18 -24.00 -8.69
CA GLY A 307 -12.11 -24.72 -9.56
C GLY A 307 -13.47 -24.03 -9.81
N LEU A 308 -13.82 -22.96 -9.11
CA LEU A 308 -15.03 -22.20 -9.36
C LEU A 308 -14.80 -21.22 -10.53
N PRO A 309 -15.66 -21.19 -11.56
CA PRO A 309 -15.48 -20.34 -12.75
C PRO A 309 -15.85 -18.88 -12.45
N LEU A 310 -15.08 -18.19 -11.61
CA LEU A 310 -15.48 -16.86 -11.15
C LEU A 310 -15.68 -15.87 -12.31
N GLY A 311 -14.96 -15.98 -13.43
CA GLY A 311 -15.21 -15.17 -14.63
C GLY A 311 -16.53 -15.43 -15.36
N ALA A 312 -17.21 -16.56 -15.12
CA ALA A 312 -18.56 -16.80 -15.63
C ALA A 312 -19.64 -16.11 -14.78
N ILE A 313 -19.32 -15.77 -13.53
CA ILE A 313 -20.20 -15.13 -12.56
C ILE A 313 -19.92 -13.61 -12.53
N LEU A 314 -18.64 -13.25 -12.50
CA LEU A 314 -18.09 -11.89 -12.52
C LEU A 314 -17.59 -11.61 -13.94
N THR A 315 -18.51 -11.21 -14.82
CA THR A 315 -18.23 -10.94 -16.23
C THR A 315 -17.49 -9.62 -16.47
N ASP A 316 -17.49 -8.72 -15.48
CA ASP A 316 -16.78 -7.45 -15.55
C ASP A 316 -15.29 -7.68 -15.20
N PRO A 317 -14.34 -7.06 -15.94
CA PRO A 317 -12.92 -7.24 -15.69
C PRO A 317 -12.53 -6.66 -14.33
N VAL A 318 -11.92 -7.48 -13.48
CA VAL A 318 -11.46 -7.09 -12.13
C VAL A 318 -10.18 -6.26 -12.21
N LEU A 319 -9.35 -6.48 -13.22
CA LEU A 319 -8.21 -5.65 -13.55
C LEU A 319 -8.34 -5.12 -14.99
N PRO A 320 -8.15 -3.82 -15.25
CA PRO A 320 -8.10 -3.30 -16.61
C PRO A 320 -7.07 -4.04 -17.50
N ALA A 321 -7.48 -4.43 -18.70
CA ALA A 321 -6.64 -5.18 -19.63
C ALA A 321 -5.35 -4.43 -20.04
N ASP A 322 -5.34 -3.10 -19.99
CA ASP A 322 -4.13 -2.32 -20.22
C ASP A 322 -3.13 -2.43 -19.06
N ILE A 323 -3.60 -2.49 -17.81
CA ILE A 323 -2.75 -2.75 -16.63
C ILE A 323 -2.13 -4.15 -16.73
N ILE A 324 -2.92 -5.17 -17.09
CA ILE A 324 -2.38 -6.52 -17.32
C ILE A 324 -1.34 -6.51 -18.46
N GLY A 325 -1.64 -5.83 -19.57
CA GLY A 325 -0.72 -5.69 -20.70
C GLY A 325 0.59 -4.98 -20.34
N LYS A 326 0.54 -3.96 -19.47
CA LYS A 326 1.74 -3.27 -18.98
C LYS A 326 2.52 -4.11 -17.97
N LEU A 327 1.85 -4.76 -17.01
CA LEU A 327 2.48 -5.66 -16.04
C LEU A 327 3.18 -6.83 -16.73
N THR A 328 2.48 -7.58 -17.58
CA THR A 328 3.06 -8.68 -18.36
C THR A 328 4.15 -8.18 -19.33
N GLY A 329 3.99 -6.97 -19.88
CA GLY A 329 5.03 -6.29 -20.68
C GLY A 329 6.29 -5.92 -19.91
N ALA A 330 6.18 -5.65 -18.61
CA ALA A 330 7.30 -5.47 -17.67
C ALA A 330 7.91 -6.79 -17.19
N GLY A 331 7.37 -7.93 -17.64
CA GLY A 331 7.80 -9.27 -17.24
C GLY A 331 7.11 -9.81 -15.99
N VAL A 332 6.11 -9.10 -15.45
CA VAL A 332 5.37 -9.55 -14.26
C VAL A 332 4.48 -10.73 -14.60
N THR A 333 4.68 -11.84 -13.88
CA THR A 333 3.88 -13.06 -14.02
C THR A 333 2.92 -13.27 -12.86
N ARG A 334 3.24 -12.75 -11.67
CA ARG A 334 2.51 -13.01 -10.43
C ARG A 334 2.46 -11.77 -9.55
N LEU A 335 1.28 -11.51 -8.98
CA LEU A 335 1.05 -10.51 -7.94
C LEU A 335 0.48 -11.22 -6.70
N ASP A 336 1.28 -11.34 -5.65
CA ASP A 336 0.82 -11.77 -4.33
C ASP A 336 0.26 -10.56 -3.57
N VAL A 337 -0.91 -10.69 -2.94
CA VAL A 337 -1.56 -9.66 -2.13
C VAL A 337 -2.02 -10.28 -0.81
N SER A 338 -1.57 -9.75 0.31
CA SER A 338 -2.04 -10.09 1.66
C SER A 338 -2.81 -8.91 2.23
N LEU A 339 -4.10 -9.14 2.52
CA LEU A 339 -4.96 -8.17 3.21
C LEU A 339 -5.05 -8.55 4.69
N SER A 340 -4.71 -7.63 5.60
CA SER A 340 -4.71 -7.85 7.06
C SER A 340 -5.32 -6.65 7.78
N GLY A 341 -6.58 -6.76 8.21
CA GLY A 341 -7.41 -5.58 8.50
C GLY A 341 -7.51 -4.69 7.25
N LEU A 342 -7.12 -3.43 7.41
CA LEU A 342 -7.00 -2.45 6.32
C LEU A 342 -5.58 -2.35 5.72
N ASN A 343 -4.63 -3.17 6.18
CA ASN A 343 -3.29 -3.22 5.61
C ASN A 343 -3.25 -4.08 4.34
N VAL A 344 -2.59 -3.59 3.31
CA VAL A 344 -2.34 -4.25 2.03
C VAL A 344 -0.83 -4.42 1.86
N ALA A 345 -0.33 -5.62 2.16
CA ALA A 345 1.02 -6.03 1.79
C ALA A 345 0.97 -6.72 0.43
N ALA A 346 1.92 -6.44 -0.46
CA ALA A 346 1.95 -7.04 -1.79
C ALA A 346 3.38 -7.38 -2.23
N ALA A 347 3.49 -8.34 -3.15
CA ALA A 347 4.75 -8.72 -3.79
C ALA A 347 4.53 -9.04 -5.27
N VAL A 348 5.53 -8.72 -6.09
CA VAL A 348 5.54 -8.92 -7.53
C VAL A 348 6.61 -9.94 -7.87
N ASP A 349 6.20 -11.07 -8.45
CA ASP A 349 7.04 -12.27 -8.67
C ASP A 349 7.84 -12.70 -7.41
N GLY A 350 7.27 -12.46 -6.23
CA GLY A 350 7.89 -12.72 -4.92
C GLY A 350 8.76 -11.60 -4.35
N ALA A 351 9.05 -10.53 -5.10
CA ALA A 351 9.71 -9.33 -4.57
C ALA A 351 8.68 -8.41 -3.89
N PRO A 352 8.78 -8.13 -2.57
CA PRO A 352 7.83 -7.27 -1.89
C PRO A 352 7.87 -5.83 -2.42
N ILE A 353 6.70 -5.19 -2.42
CA ILE A 353 6.53 -3.74 -2.60
C ILE A 353 6.09 -3.12 -1.26
N PRO A 354 6.12 -1.78 -1.09
CA PRO A 354 5.75 -1.15 0.18
C PRO A 354 4.37 -1.58 0.67
N GLU A 355 4.24 -1.83 1.97
CA GLU A 355 2.97 -2.17 2.60
C GLU A 355 2.13 -0.90 2.76
N ILE A 356 0.89 -0.93 2.28
CA ILE A 356 -0.05 0.18 2.37
C ILE A 356 -0.96 -0.05 3.58
N ALA A 357 -0.77 0.71 4.64
CA ALA A 357 -1.70 0.74 5.78
C ALA A 357 -2.79 1.78 5.50
N LEU A 358 -4.06 1.36 5.46
CA LEU A 358 -5.19 2.28 5.36
C LEU A 358 -5.81 2.43 6.76
N HIS A 359 -6.10 3.66 7.16
CA HIS A 359 -6.59 3.98 8.50
C HIS A 359 -8.01 4.57 8.41
N ASP A 360 -8.68 4.79 9.55
CA ASP A 360 -10.04 5.36 9.56
C ASP A 360 -10.14 6.70 8.80
N GLY A 361 -9.05 7.49 8.76
CA GLY A 361 -8.96 8.73 7.98
C GLY A 361 -9.05 8.54 6.46
N ALA A 362 -8.76 7.35 5.93
CA ALA A 362 -8.91 7.04 4.51
C ALA A 362 -10.33 6.64 4.09
N LYS A 363 -11.26 6.40 5.02
CA LYS A 363 -12.63 5.97 4.68
C LYS A 363 -13.37 6.92 3.68
N PRO A 364 -13.26 8.26 3.78
CA PRO A 364 -13.81 9.17 2.77
C PRO A 364 -13.11 9.06 1.40
N LEU A 365 -11.80 8.81 1.40
CA LEU A 365 -11.00 8.71 0.19
C LEU A 365 -11.30 7.40 -0.56
N LEU A 366 -11.42 6.28 0.16
CA LEU A 366 -11.84 4.98 -0.40
C LEU A 366 -13.26 5.03 -0.99
N ALA A 367 -14.20 5.70 -0.31
CA ALA A 367 -15.57 5.89 -0.79
C ALA A 367 -15.65 6.75 -2.07
N SER A 368 -14.65 7.59 -2.36
CA SER A 368 -14.59 8.39 -3.59
C SER A 368 -13.91 7.64 -4.75
N LEU A 369 -12.94 6.78 -4.46
CA LEU A 369 -12.20 6.01 -5.48
C LEU A 369 -13.03 4.88 -6.09
N ALA A 370 -13.92 4.26 -5.31
CA ALA A 370 -14.89 3.29 -5.83
C ALA A 370 -16.22 3.40 -5.07
N PRO A 371 -17.37 3.36 -5.77
CA PRO A 371 -18.67 3.19 -5.13
C PRO A 371 -18.82 1.73 -4.65
N LEU A 372 -18.10 1.39 -3.58
CA LEU A 372 -18.24 0.11 -2.90
C LEU A 372 -19.64 0.00 -2.27
N PRO A 373 -20.29 -1.17 -2.32
CA PRO A 373 -21.50 -1.41 -1.55
C PRO A 373 -21.30 -1.11 -0.05
N ASP A 374 -22.32 -0.54 0.59
CA ASP A 374 -22.33 -0.34 2.05
C ASP A 374 -21.98 -1.66 2.76
N GLY A 375 -21.10 -1.59 3.76
CA GLY A 375 -20.60 -2.77 4.49
C GLY A 375 -19.37 -3.47 3.88
N THR A 376 -18.95 -3.16 2.64
CA THR A 376 -17.80 -3.85 2.01
C THR A 376 -16.50 -3.68 2.79
N LEU A 377 -16.22 -2.48 3.32
CA LEU A 377 -15.03 -2.23 4.15
C LEU A 377 -15.11 -2.95 5.50
N GLU A 378 -16.29 -2.99 6.13
CA GLU A 378 -16.54 -3.71 7.37
C GLU A 378 -16.40 -5.23 7.18
N LEU A 379 -16.81 -5.76 6.03
CA LEU A 379 -16.55 -7.14 5.64
C LEU A 379 -15.05 -7.40 5.49
N VAL A 380 -14.32 -6.55 4.76
CA VAL A 380 -12.87 -6.72 4.60
C VAL A 380 -12.21 -6.71 5.98
N GLU A 381 -12.44 -5.69 6.81
CA GLU A 381 -11.96 -5.60 8.20
C GLU A 381 -12.32 -6.86 9.03
N THR A 382 -13.53 -7.40 8.89
CA THR A 382 -13.99 -8.58 9.63
C THR A 382 -13.30 -9.87 9.16
N LEU A 383 -13.21 -10.08 7.84
CA LEU A 383 -12.58 -11.27 7.25
C LEU A 383 -11.06 -11.28 7.48
N THR A 384 -10.41 -10.13 7.34
CA THR A 384 -8.94 -10.01 7.38
C THR A 384 -8.40 -9.70 8.77
N GLY A 385 -9.23 -9.18 9.68
CA GLY A 385 -8.83 -8.83 11.05
C GLY A 385 -8.58 -10.03 11.96
N ALA A 386 -9.17 -11.19 11.66
CA ALA A 386 -8.91 -12.43 12.37
C ALA A 386 -7.71 -13.23 11.78
N ARG A 387 -7.51 -13.15 10.46
CA ARG A 387 -6.44 -13.82 9.70
C ARG A 387 -6.17 -13.06 8.40
N PRO A 388 -4.90 -12.92 7.96
CA PRO A 388 -4.62 -12.30 6.66
C PRO A 388 -5.20 -13.13 5.52
N LEU A 389 -5.84 -12.45 4.56
CA LEU A 389 -6.32 -13.04 3.32
C LEU A 389 -5.23 -12.93 2.26
N ASN A 390 -4.54 -14.05 1.98
CA ASN A 390 -3.50 -14.12 0.96
C ASN A 390 -4.09 -14.54 -0.39
N LEU A 391 -4.18 -13.59 -1.31
CA LEU A 391 -4.54 -13.79 -2.71
C LEU A 391 -3.27 -13.85 -3.55
N VAL A 392 -3.26 -14.71 -4.58
CA VAL A 392 -2.20 -14.72 -5.58
C VAL A 392 -2.81 -14.61 -6.96
N LEU A 393 -2.67 -13.44 -7.55
CA LEU A 393 -3.11 -13.16 -8.91
C LEU A 393 -2.03 -13.69 -9.87
N SER A 394 -2.34 -14.79 -10.55
CA SER A 394 -1.48 -15.36 -11.59
C SER A 394 -1.86 -14.73 -12.93
N LEU A 395 -0.94 -13.95 -13.50
CA LEU A 395 -1.16 -13.19 -14.74
C LEU A 395 -0.87 -14.05 -15.99
N PRO A 396 -1.39 -13.66 -17.17
CA PRO A 396 -1.16 -14.41 -18.40
C PRO A 396 0.33 -14.55 -18.73
N GLY A 397 0.83 -15.79 -18.72
CA GLY A 397 2.22 -16.11 -19.02
C GLY A 397 2.98 -16.76 -17.87
N ASP A 398 2.44 -16.77 -16.65
CA ASP A 398 2.95 -17.62 -15.57
C ASP A 398 2.81 -19.10 -15.95
N ALA A 399 3.90 -19.85 -15.76
CA ALA A 399 3.98 -21.29 -15.97
C ALA A 399 4.55 -22.01 -14.74
N SER A 400 4.69 -21.31 -13.61
CA SER A 400 5.40 -21.78 -12.43
C SER A 400 4.51 -21.84 -11.19
N ASP A 401 3.92 -23.01 -10.96
CA ASP A 401 3.14 -23.31 -9.75
C ASP A 401 4.01 -23.49 -8.48
N THR A 402 5.19 -22.87 -8.46
CA THR A 402 6.14 -22.96 -7.34
C THR A 402 5.71 -22.04 -6.19
N SER A 403 5.01 -22.67 -5.26
CA SER A 403 4.62 -22.16 -3.95
C SER A 403 5.82 -21.74 -3.10
N VAL A 404 6.14 -20.45 -3.15
CA VAL A 404 6.90 -19.77 -2.10
C VAL A 404 6.02 -18.66 -1.53
N SER A 405 5.70 -18.75 -0.24
CA SER A 405 5.09 -17.66 0.52
C SER A 405 6.19 -16.71 0.96
N LEU A 406 6.17 -15.48 0.43
CA LEU A 406 7.20 -14.46 0.70
C LEU A 406 6.69 -13.28 1.55
N LEU A 407 5.36 -13.15 1.72
CA LEU A 407 4.73 -12.18 2.62
C LEU A 407 4.79 -12.66 4.09
N GLY A 408 6.00 -12.86 4.60
CA GLY A 408 6.23 -12.72 6.03
C GLY A 408 6.11 -11.24 6.41
N ALA A 409 5.59 -10.93 7.59
CA ALA A 409 5.47 -9.55 8.07
C ALA A 409 6.83 -8.83 7.94
N MET A 410 6.86 -7.70 7.22
CA MET A 410 8.08 -6.95 7.01
C MET A 410 8.55 -6.36 8.34
N SER A 411 9.60 -6.96 8.90
CA SER A 411 10.26 -6.49 10.12
C SER A 411 11.14 -5.29 9.80
N LEU A 412 10.50 -4.14 9.56
CA LEU A 412 11.14 -2.87 9.24
C LEU A 412 11.87 -2.29 10.46
N GLU A 413 13.11 -2.71 10.67
CA GLU A 413 14.00 -2.14 11.68
C GLU A 413 14.44 -0.73 11.22
N ALA A 414 13.99 0.31 11.91
CA ALA A 414 14.25 1.70 11.52
C ALA A 414 15.76 2.00 11.59
N PRO A 415 16.41 2.46 10.50
CA PRO A 415 17.77 2.95 10.60
C PRO A 415 17.78 4.18 11.50
N SER A 416 18.74 4.24 12.42
CA SER A 416 18.84 5.34 13.38
C SER A 416 19.33 6.61 12.69
N THR A 417 18.42 7.51 12.32
CA THR A 417 18.75 8.88 11.93
C THR A 417 19.16 9.70 13.15
N ALA A 418 20.31 10.38 13.06
CA ALA A 418 20.81 11.25 14.13
C ALA A 418 20.27 12.69 14.06
N ALA A 419 19.69 13.07 12.92
CA ALA A 419 19.04 14.36 12.73
C ALA A 419 17.55 14.26 13.08
N GLY A 420 17.03 15.26 13.81
CA GLY A 420 15.59 15.39 14.08
C GLY A 420 14.80 15.88 12.85
N PRO A 421 13.46 15.82 12.90
CA PRO A 421 12.61 16.06 11.75
C PRO A 421 12.65 17.51 11.25
N LEU A 422 12.79 17.68 9.93
CA LEU A 422 12.47 18.94 9.28
C LEU A 422 10.95 19.15 9.32
N VAL A 423 10.48 20.26 9.89
CA VAL A 423 9.05 20.60 9.94
C VAL A 423 8.75 21.79 9.02
N LEU A 424 7.99 21.53 7.95
CA LEU A 424 7.58 22.49 6.91
C LEU A 424 6.06 22.76 6.97
N PRO A 425 5.60 23.77 7.74
CA PRO A 425 4.19 24.18 7.77
C PRO A 425 3.84 25.08 6.57
N ILE A 426 3.28 24.51 5.50
CA ILE A 426 2.90 25.19 4.26
C ILE A 426 1.46 25.70 4.32
N THR A 427 1.26 26.99 4.07
CA THR A 427 -0.06 27.63 3.91
C THR A 427 -0.35 27.82 2.43
N ILE A 428 -1.52 27.38 1.97
CA ILE A 428 -2.00 27.58 0.60
C ILE A 428 -3.24 28.48 0.63
N THR A 429 -3.38 29.37 -0.36
CA THR A 429 -4.58 30.23 -0.47
C THR A 429 -4.92 30.46 -1.93
N GLY A 430 -6.11 30.00 -2.35
CA GLY A 430 -6.31 29.68 -3.77
C GLY A 430 -5.43 28.49 -4.12
N ASN A 431 -4.72 28.54 -5.25
CA ASN A 431 -3.78 27.50 -5.66
C ASN A 431 -2.31 27.75 -5.29
N ALA A 432 -1.93 28.95 -4.86
CA ALA A 432 -0.55 29.33 -4.57
C ALA A 432 -0.13 29.12 -3.10
N ILE A 433 1.15 28.82 -2.88
CA ILE A 433 1.76 28.81 -1.55
C ILE A 433 1.88 30.26 -1.04
N THR A 434 1.24 30.57 0.08
CA THR A 434 1.21 31.92 0.68
C THR A 434 1.96 32.03 2.00
N GLY A 435 2.50 30.93 2.53
CA GLY A 435 3.38 30.95 3.70
C GLY A 435 4.03 29.59 3.96
N ILE A 436 5.16 29.60 4.67
CA ILE A 436 5.93 28.40 5.08
C ILE A 436 6.32 28.45 6.57
N GLY A 437 5.47 29.09 7.40
CA GLY A 437 5.65 29.26 8.85
C GLY A 437 6.95 29.97 9.28
N GLY A 438 7.45 30.88 8.45
CA GLY A 438 8.67 31.64 8.69
C GLY A 438 8.92 32.64 7.56
N PRO A 439 9.92 32.42 6.69
CA PRO A 439 10.24 33.31 5.58
C PRO A 439 9.12 33.40 4.51
N ASP A 440 9.20 34.42 3.67
CA ASP A 440 8.34 34.59 2.50
C ASP A 440 8.61 33.46 1.49
N PRO A 441 7.59 32.69 1.03
CA PRO A 441 7.77 31.68 -0.01
C PRO A 441 8.45 32.23 -1.28
N ALA A 442 8.21 33.49 -1.64
CA ALA A 442 8.85 34.12 -2.81
C ALA A 442 10.37 34.24 -2.62
N ALA A 443 10.85 34.49 -1.40
CA ALA A 443 12.28 34.54 -1.09
C ALA A 443 12.98 33.18 -1.16
N LEU A 444 12.23 32.07 -1.07
CA LEU A 444 12.73 30.70 -1.32
C LEU A 444 12.47 30.21 -2.75
N GLY A 445 12.02 31.08 -3.67
CA GLY A 445 11.67 30.69 -5.05
C GLY A 445 10.39 29.86 -5.18
N LEU A 446 9.61 29.71 -4.10
CA LEU A 446 8.34 28.96 -4.09
C LEU A 446 7.14 29.81 -4.52
N GLY A 447 7.34 31.10 -4.85
CA GLY A 447 6.25 32.05 -5.15
C GLY A 447 5.42 31.70 -6.39
N ASP A 448 6.00 30.99 -7.36
CA ASP A 448 5.32 30.51 -8.58
C ASP A 448 4.81 29.05 -8.44
N VAL A 449 5.04 28.40 -7.30
CA VAL A 449 4.60 27.01 -7.07
C VAL A 449 3.12 27.01 -6.68
N ALA A 450 2.30 26.45 -7.56
CA ALA A 450 0.87 26.28 -7.36
C ALA A 450 0.46 24.80 -7.45
N LEU A 451 -0.54 24.41 -6.66
CA LEU A 451 -1.19 23.11 -6.83
C LEU A 451 -1.99 23.08 -8.15
N PRO A 452 -2.04 21.93 -8.86
CA PRO A 452 -2.88 21.80 -10.05
C PRO A 452 -4.36 22.06 -9.73
N ASP A 453 -5.05 22.77 -10.62
CA ASP A 453 -6.40 23.32 -10.40
C ASP A 453 -7.52 22.28 -10.11
N GLY A 454 -7.24 20.98 -10.18
CA GLY A 454 -8.18 19.92 -9.74
C GLY A 454 -7.90 19.33 -8.35
N VAL A 455 -6.69 19.51 -7.79
CA VAL A 455 -6.29 18.90 -6.51
C VAL A 455 -7.03 19.55 -5.35
N LEU A 456 -7.20 20.87 -5.38
CA LEU A 456 -7.88 21.62 -4.32
C LEU A 456 -9.39 21.37 -4.28
N ASP A 457 -10.02 21.30 -5.46
CA ASP A 457 -11.44 20.94 -5.57
C ASP A 457 -11.66 19.51 -5.03
N MET A 458 -10.80 18.56 -5.40
CA MET A 458 -10.84 17.18 -4.88
C MET A 458 -10.65 17.11 -3.35
N LEU A 459 -9.65 17.80 -2.80
CA LEU A 459 -9.43 17.83 -1.34
C LEU A 459 -10.59 18.53 -0.61
N GLY A 460 -11.17 19.58 -1.21
CA GLY A 460 -12.34 20.29 -0.69
C GLY A 460 -13.61 19.45 -0.69
N ASP A 461 -13.89 18.73 -1.77
CA ASP A 461 -15.02 17.78 -1.89
C ASP A 461 -14.90 16.62 -0.89
N LEU A 462 -13.67 16.18 -0.58
CA LEU A 462 -13.38 15.21 0.48
C LEU A 462 -13.43 15.79 1.91
N GLY A 463 -13.64 17.10 2.07
CA GLY A 463 -13.67 17.77 3.38
C GLY A 463 -12.30 17.86 4.07
N ILE A 464 -11.21 17.78 3.31
CA ILE A 464 -9.84 17.89 3.82
C ILE A 464 -9.47 19.38 3.93
N THR A 465 -9.16 19.82 5.15
CA THR A 465 -8.77 21.21 5.48
C THR A 465 -7.29 21.33 5.82
N SER A 466 -6.66 20.23 6.27
CA SER A 466 -5.21 20.09 6.38
C SER A 466 -4.75 18.71 5.92
N LEU A 467 -3.53 18.66 5.36
CA LEU A 467 -2.84 17.44 4.93
C LEU A 467 -1.44 17.44 5.56
N THR A 468 -1.11 16.46 6.40
CA THR A 468 0.26 16.26 6.89
C THR A 468 0.90 15.12 6.12
N ILE A 469 2.14 15.29 5.67
CA ILE A 469 2.98 14.22 5.13
C ILE A 469 4.17 14.07 6.08
N VAL A 470 4.22 12.94 6.80
CA VAL A 470 5.30 12.57 7.72
C VAL A 470 6.12 11.47 7.06
N ASN A 471 7.28 11.80 6.51
CA ASN A 471 8.27 10.81 6.13
C ASN A 471 9.22 10.57 7.31
N SER A 472 9.35 9.30 7.68
CA SER A 472 10.38 8.78 8.57
C SER A 472 11.09 7.62 7.85
N PRO A 473 12.27 7.16 8.30
CA PRO A 473 13.15 6.33 7.49
C PRO A 473 12.60 5.02 6.88
N ASN A 474 11.57 4.43 7.48
CA ASN A 474 10.88 3.24 6.95
C ASN A 474 9.37 3.45 6.75
N SER A 475 8.87 4.69 6.81
CA SER A 475 7.44 4.96 6.77
C SER A 475 7.09 6.35 6.22
N LEU A 476 6.22 6.41 5.21
CA LEU A 476 5.56 7.65 4.78
C LEU A 476 4.10 7.62 5.27
N VAL A 477 3.75 8.50 6.19
CA VAL A 477 2.39 8.63 6.72
C VAL A 477 1.75 9.89 6.18
N ILE A 478 0.53 9.76 5.66
CA ILE A 478 -0.31 10.86 5.21
C ILE A 478 -1.48 10.99 6.20
N GLU A 479 -1.54 12.13 6.89
CA GLU A 479 -2.64 12.50 7.76
C GLU A 479 -3.59 13.47 7.04
N THR A 480 -4.90 13.29 7.23
CA THR A 480 -5.93 14.24 6.79
C THR A 480 -6.64 14.80 8.02
N ASN A 481 -6.78 16.11 8.12
CA ASN A 481 -7.42 16.79 9.26
C ASN A 481 -6.82 16.42 10.64
N GLY A 482 -5.55 16.01 10.70
CA GLY A 482 -4.87 15.56 11.93
C GLY A 482 -5.18 14.13 12.36
N SER A 483 -5.73 13.30 11.46
CA SER A 483 -5.90 11.86 11.63
C SER A 483 -5.15 11.12 10.52
N GLU A 484 -4.42 10.06 10.87
CA GLU A 484 -3.78 9.17 9.92
C GLU A 484 -4.80 8.61 8.90
N ALA A 485 -4.45 8.70 7.62
CA ALA A 485 -5.28 8.20 6.52
C ALA A 485 -4.56 7.06 5.78
N VAL A 486 -3.34 7.30 5.29
CA VAL A 486 -2.56 6.33 4.52
C VAL A 486 -1.14 6.28 5.05
N GLY A 487 -0.73 5.12 5.57
CA GLY A 487 0.67 4.79 5.82
C GLY A 487 1.25 3.97 4.66
N LEU A 488 2.50 4.22 4.30
CA LEU A 488 3.31 3.37 3.44
C LEU A 488 4.53 2.92 4.25
N ALA A 489 4.61 1.64 4.58
CA ALA A 489 5.74 1.06 5.28
C ALA A 489 6.72 0.46 4.24
N TYR A 490 7.98 0.89 4.27
CA TYR A 490 8.92 0.63 3.18
C TYR A 490 10.36 0.41 3.64
N ASP A 491 11.15 -0.26 2.79
CA ASP A 491 12.61 -0.27 2.84
C ASP A 491 13.21 0.04 1.46
N ALA A 492 14.54 0.12 1.36
CA ALA A 492 15.23 0.42 0.11
C ALA A 492 14.99 -0.61 -1.01
N ALA A 493 14.77 -1.89 -0.67
CA ALA A 493 14.50 -2.95 -1.64
C ALA A 493 13.05 -2.90 -2.15
N THR A 494 12.06 -2.73 -1.26
CA THR A 494 10.66 -2.60 -1.66
C THR A 494 10.43 -1.37 -2.52
N MET A 495 11.08 -0.26 -2.16
CA MET A 495 11.00 0.97 -2.93
C MET A 495 11.70 0.85 -4.30
N THR A 496 12.83 0.14 -4.39
CA THR A 496 13.49 -0.16 -5.68
C THR A 496 12.57 -0.99 -6.58
N THR A 497 11.87 -1.99 -6.02
CA THR A 497 10.86 -2.79 -6.75
C THR A 497 9.72 -1.90 -7.24
N LEU A 498 9.18 -1.00 -6.40
CA LEU A 498 8.13 -0.07 -6.79
C LEU A 498 8.57 0.86 -7.93
N VAL A 499 9.76 1.45 -7.86
CA VAL A 499 10.30 2.31 -8.94
C VAL A 499 10.47 1.54 -10.24
N GLY A 500 10.89 0.27 -10.19
CA GLY A 500 10.95 -0.60 -11.37
C GLY A 500 9.58 -0.86 -12.02
N LEU A 501 8.49 -0.77 -11.25
CA LEU A 501 7.12 -0.99 -11.71
C LEU A 501 6.41 0.30 -12.13
N LEU A 502 6.82 1.48 -11.65
CA LEU A 502 6.21 2.77 -11.99
C LEU A 502 5.99 2.98 -13.51
N PRO A 503 6.97 2.69 -14.41
CA PRO A 503 6.78 2.84 -15.87
C PRO A 503 5.69 1.93 -16.47
N ALA A 504 5.31 0.86 -15.77
CA ALA A 504 4.25 -0.06 -16.16
C ALA A 504 2.90 0.27 -15.47
N LEU A 505 2.90 1.03 -14.37
CA LEU A 505 1.67 1.37 -13.66
C LEU A 505 1.10 2.73 -14.08
N VAL A 506 1.97 3.70 -14.38
CA VAL A 506 1.59 5.09 -14.64
C VAL A 506 2.33 5.59 -15.88
N ASP A 507 1.65 6.40 -16.71
CA ASP A 507 2.24 7.06 -17.88
C ASP A 507 3.10 8.25 -17.40
N ILE A 508 4.32 7.95 -16.96
CA ILE A 508 5.30 8.89 -16.40
C ILE A 508 6.40 9.11 -17.45
N ASP A 509 6.73 10.37 -17.72
CA ASP A 509 7.84 10.71 -18.61
C ASP A 509 9.20 10.39 -17.97
N ALA A 510 10.26 10.34 -18.79
CA ALA A 510 11.58 9.92 -18.33
C ALA A 510 12.23 10.86 -17.29
N GLU A 511 11.86 12.15 -17.26
CA GLU A 511 12.40 13.14 -16.33
C GLU A 511 11.72 13.00 -14.96
N THR A 512 10.39 12.88 -14.95
CA THR A 512 9.62 12.58 -13.73
C THR A 512 9.98 11.21 -13.14
N LEU A 513 10.31 10.21 -13.97
CA LEU A 513 10.78 8.90 -13.52
C LEU A 513 12.17 8.95 -12.87
N ASP A 514 13.12 9.71 -13.45
CA ASP A 514 14.46 9.90 -12.90
C ASP A 514 14.42 10.69 -11.57
N MET A 515 13.54 11.69 -11.50
CA MET A 515 13.23 12.42 -10.27
C MET A 515 12.62 11.49 -9.21
N ALA A 516 11.67 10.62 -9.58
CA ALA A 516 11.08 9.65 -8.68
C ALA A 516 12.13 8.66 -8.15
N GLY A 517 12.98 8.10 -9.01
CA GLY A 517 14.07 7.21 -8.60
C GLY A 517 15.07 7.89 -7.66
N SER A 518 15.41 9.15 -7.93
CA SER A 518 16.30 9.97 -7.10
C SER A 518 15.70 10.28 -5.72
N LEU A 519 14.42 10.69 -5.68
CA LEU A 519 13.69 10.95 -4.44
C LEU A 519 13.58 9.68 -3.61
N VAL A 520 13.22 8.56 -4.25
CA VAL A 520 13.06 7.25 -3.60
C VAL A 520 14.35 6.75 -2.96
N GLY A 521 15.51 6.97 -3.58
CA GLY A 521 16.81 6.67 -2.97
C GLY A 521 17.11 7.52 -1.73
N ALA A 522 16.51 8.71 -1.60
CA ALA A 522 16.71 9.63 -0.50
C ALA A 522 15.69 9.47 0.64
N LEU A 523 14.47 8.95 0.37
CA LEU A 523 13.40 8.80 1.36
C LEU A 523 13.84 8.09 2.68
N PRO A 524 14.62 6.99 2.66
CA PRO A 524 15.07 6.36 3.90
C PRO A 524 16.05 7.19 4.75
N GLY A 525 16.64 8.25 4.19
CA GLY A 525 17.52 9.18 4.91
C GLY A 525 16.82 10.45 5.40
N LEU A 526 15.53 10.61 5.09
CA LEU A 526 14.79 11.87 5.24
C LEU A 526 13.79 11.78 6.41
N ASP A 527 14.01 12.56 7.48
CA ASP A 527 13.00 12.78 8.51
C ASP A 527 12.32 14.14 8.25
N LEU A 528 11.08 14.11 7.74
CA LEU A 528 10.37 15.26 7.19
C LEU A 528 8.90 15.23 7.56
N MET A 529 8.40 16.32 8.14
CA MET A 529 6.98 16.59 8.35
C MET A 529 6.54 17.83 7.57
N VAL A 530 5.81 17.65 6.47
CA VAL A 530 5.16 18.75 5.73
C VAL A 530 3.71 18.87 6.19
N THR A 531 3.32 20.01 6.78
CA THR A 531 1.92 20.27 7.17
C THR A 531 1.31 21.30 6.24
N ILE A 532 0.46 20.88 5.31
CA ILE A 532 -0.24 21.74 4.35
C ILE A 532 -1.60 22.15 4.93
N SER A 533 -1.86 23.45 5.03
CA SER A 533 -3.14 24.01 5.46
C SER A 533 -3.85 24.72 4.31
N LEU A 534 -5.13 24.38 4.09
CA LEU A 534 -5.95 24.81 2.96
C LEU A 534 -6.99 25.88 3.34
N SER A 535 -7.30 26.03 4.63
CA SER A 535 -8.37 26.91 5.13
C SER A 535 -7.91 28.02 6.10
N GLY A 536 -6.61 28.28 6.17
CA GLY A 536 -6.02 29.25 7.10
C GLY A 536 -4.51 29.09 7.23
N PRO A 537 -3.83 29.92 8.06
CA PRO A 537 -2.40 29.77 8.31
C PRO A 537 -2.09 28.38 8.88
N ALA A 538 -1.05 27.74 8.35
CA ALA A 538 -0.62 26.43 8.81
C ALA A 538 -0.21 26.46 10.29
N PRO A 539 -0.57 25.43 11.08
CA PRO A 539 -0.16 25.35 12.48
C PRO A 539 1.34 25.05 12.57
N GLY A 540 2.02 25.74 13.47
CA GLY A 540 3.44 25.55 13.75
C GLY A 540 4.35 26.64 13.17
N SER A 541 5.65 26.43 13.32
CA SER A 541 6.72 27.25 12.76
C SER A 541 7.71 26.35 12.04
N LEU A 542 8.42 26.90 11.05
CA LEU A 542 9.54 26.22 10.41
C LEU A 542 10.53 25.73 11.48
N THR A 543 10.71 24.41 11.56
CA THR A 543 11.73 23.79 12.42
C THR A 543 12.74 23.10 11.52
N LEU A 544 13.96 23.61 11.49
CA LEU A 544 15.07 22.98 10.77
C LEU A 544 15.73 21.93 11.69
N PRO A 545 16.35 20.88 11.14
CA PRO A 545 17.16 19.97 11.96
C PRO A 545 18.31 20.71 12.64
N GLU A 546 18.84 20.16 13.73
CA GLU A 546 19.99 20.74 14.46
C GLU A 546 21.21 20.93 13.56
N GLN A 547 21.36 20.12 12.51
CA GLN A 547 22.39 20.25 11.49
C GLN A 547 21.79 20.12 10.07
N LEU A 548 21.93 21.17 9.27
CA LEU A 548 21.61 21.21 7.84
C LEU A 548 22.82 20.71 7.04
N VAL A 549 22.89 19.41 6.77
CA VAL A 549 23.98 18.83 5.97
C VAL A 549 23.77 19.15 4.48
N VAL A 550 24.80 19.70 3.85
CA VAL A 550 24.87 20.08 2.44
C VAL A 550 26.13 19.47 1.83
N THR A 551 25.99 18.51 0.91
CA THR A 551 27.11 17.99 0.13
C THR A 551 27.31 18.84 -1.12
N VAL A 552 28.55 19.19 -1.45
CA VAL A 552 28.91 19.92 -2.67
C VAL A 552 29.69 19.00 -3.61
N ASN A 553 29.32 19.00 -4.88
CA ASN A 553 29.96 18.20 -5.93
C ASN A 553 31.32 18.79 -6.35
N PRO A 554 32.21 18.01 -6.99
CA PRO A 554 33.51 18.51 -7.49
C PRO A 554 33.44 19.63 -8.53
N ASP A 555 32.28 19.86 -9.14
CA ASP A 555 32.05 20.89 -10.15
C ASP A 555 31.47 22.21 -9.58
N GLY A 556 31.26 22.29 -8.26
CA GLY A 556 30.66 23.46 -7.61
C GLY A 556 29.16 23.37 -7.34
N THR A 557 28.46 22.41 -7.94
CA THR A 557 27.01 22.25 -7.77
C THR A 557 26.67 21.61 -6.42
N LEU A 558 25.43 21.79 -5.96
CA LEU A 558 24.96 21.09 -4.77
C LEU A 558 24.70 19.61 -5.11
N GLY A 559 25.34 18.72 -4.38
CA GLY A 559 25.10 17.27 -4.45
C GLY A 559 23.78 16.94 -3.76
N THR A 560 23.78 17.01 -2.43
CA THR A 560 22.59 16.75 -1.60
C THR A 560 22.38 17.84 -0.56
N VAL A 561 21.12 18.17 -0.28
CA VAL A 561 20.71 19.04 0.83
C VAL A 561 19.72 18.23 1.67
N LEU A 562 19.99 18.02 2.95
CA LEU A 562 19.18 17.14 3.82
C LEU A 562 19.03 15.71 3.25
N GLY A 563 20.08 15.21 2.58
CA GLY A 563 20.05 13.92 1.87
C GLY A 563 19.29 13.93 0.54
N LEU A 564 18.50 14.96 0.22
CA LEU A 564 17.82 15.10 -1.07
C LEU A 564 18.81 15.51 -2.15
N PRO A 565 18.93 14.78 -3.28
CA PRO A 565 19.75 15.22 -4.40
C PRO A 565 19.15 16.46 -5.06
N VAL A 566 19.95 17.52 -5.21
CA VAL A 566 19.51 18.83 -5.74
C VAL A 566 20.25 19.26 -7.01
N GLY A 567 21.29 18.54 -7.43
CA GLY A 567 22.15 18.92 -8.55
C GLY A 567 21.48 18.94 -9.94
N SER A 568 20.28 18.38 -10.09
CA SER A 568 19.44 18.53 -11.29
C SER A 568 18.59 19.80 -11.29
N ILE A 569 18.24 20.33 -10.11
CA ILE A 569 17.35 21.48 -9.94
C ILE A 569 18.14 22.78 -9.98
N LEU A 570 19.32 22.80 -9.35
CA LEU A 570 20.21 23.97 -9.31
C LEU A 570 21.45 23.69 -10.16
N SER A 571 21.32 24.05 -11.45
CA SER A 571 22.36 23.85 -12.48
C SER A 571 23.48 24.91 -12.44
N GLU A 572 23.34 25.96 -11.63
CA GLU A 572 24.41 26.93 -11.38
C GLU A 572 25.29 26.47 -10.18
N PRO A 573 26.62 26.49 -10.31
CA PRO A 573 27.51 26.10 -9.23
C PRO A 573 27.46 27.11 -8.07
N LEU A 574 27.22 26.63 -6.85
CA LEU A 574 27.15 27.45 -5.64
C LEU A 574 28.54 27.95 -5.22
N LEU A 575 29.58 27.15 -5.48
CA LEU A 575 30.98 27.51 -5.28
C LEU A 575 31.75 27.32 -6.58
N PRO A 576 32.71 28.20 -6.94
CA PRO A 576 33.59 27.96 -8.07
C PRO A 576 34.34 26.62 -7.93
N ALA A 577 34.42 25.81 -9.00
CA ALA A 577 35.07 24.50 -8.96
C ALA A 577 36.57 24.59 -8.61
N ASP A 578 37.22 25.69 -8.98
CA ASP A 578 38.60 26.00 -8.60
C ASP A 578 38.74 26.35 -7.10
N LEU A 579 37.72 26.96 -6.47
CA LEU A 579 37.69 27.14 -5.02
C LEU A 579 37.54 25.80 -4.29
N ILE A 580 36.69 24.89 -4.78
CA ILE A 580 36.58 23.53 -4.21
C ILE A 580 37.91 22.78 -4.35
N GLY A 581 38.57 22.89 -5.51
CA GLY A 581 39.93 22.36 -5.71
C GLY A 581 40.93 22.92 -4.69
N GLN A 582 40.96 24.23 -4.50
CA GLN A 582 41.85 24.90 -3.53
C GLN A 582 41.56 24.51 -2.08
N LEU A 583 40.28 24.37 -1.69
CA LEU A 583 39.89 23.90 -0.37
C LEU A 583 40.35 22.44 -0.15
N ALA A 584 40.11 21.55 -1.11
CA ALA A 584 40.55 20.16 -1.04
C ALA A 584 42.09 20.02 -1.02
N GLU A 585 42.82 20.85 -1.79
CA GLU A 585 44.29 20.90 -1.77
C GLU A 585 44.84 21.43 -0.42
N ALA A 586 44.12 22.34 0.24
CA ALA A 586 44.38 22.75 1.62
C ALA A 586 43.96 21.71 2.68
N GLY A 587 43.43 20.55 2.26
CA GLY A 587 42.96 19.48 3.13
C GLY A 587 41.63 19.77 3.83
N ILE A 588 40.86 20.74 3.33
CA ILE A 588 39.56 21.15 3.88
C ILE A 588 38.47 20.30 3.25
N ASN A 589 37.93 19.37 4.04
CA ASN A 589 36.90 18.43 3.60
C ASN A 589 35.53 18.77 4.21
N ARG A 590 35.50 19.54 5.31
CA ARG A 590 34.30 19.97 6.01
C ARG A 590 34.38 21.44 6.39
N LEU A 591 33.32 22.18 6.07
CA LEU A 591 33.08 23.55 6.52
C LEU A 591 31.74 23.62 7.26
N ASP A 592 31.79 23.64 8.58
CA ASP A 592 30.62 23.94 9.41
C ASP A 592 30.39 25.45 9.44
N LEU A 593 29.14 25.89 9.34
CA LEU A 593 28.73 27.29 9.43
C LEU A 593 27.58 27.40 10.45
N ARG A 594 27.76 28.23 11.48
CA ARG A 594 26.73 28.56 12.46
C ARG A 594 26.30 30.01 12.27
N LEU A 595 25.04 30.20 11.89
CA LEU A 595 24.38 31.50 11.74
C LEU A 595 23.46 31.74 12.95
N SER A 596 23.60 32.88 13.61
CA SER A 596 22.78 33.27 14.77
C SER A 596 22.42 34.75 14.67
N GLY A 597 21.29 35.05 14.04
CA GLY A 597 20.94 36.41 13.63
C GLY A 597 21.95 36.91 12.59
N MET A 598 22.62 38.00 12.92
CA MET A 598 23.68 38.59 12.08
C MET A 598 25.10 38.10 12.42
N SER A 599 25.23 37.09 13.29
CA SER A 599 26.52 36.49 13.65
C SER A 599 26.77 35.20 12.85
N VAL A 600 27.95 35.10 12.24
CA VAL A 600 28.45 33.98 11.44
C VAL A 600 29.71 33.44 12.10
N GLN A 601 29.70 32.16 12.48
CA GLN A 601 30.91 31.46 12.94
C GLN A 601 31.12 30.23 12.06
N ALA A 602 32.30 30.06 11.49
CA ALA A 602 32.65 28.85 10.76
C ALA A 602 33.44 27.87 11.65
N ALA A 603 33.53 26.61 11.23
CA ALA A 603 34.58 25.70 11.65
C ALA A 603 35.10 24.91 10.44
N VAL A 604 36.41 24.74 10.36
CA VAL A 604 37.13 24.13 9.24
C VAL A 604 37.69 22.81 9.74
N ASN A 605 37.21 21.68 9.23
CA ASN A 605 37.53 20.34 9.75
C ASN A 605 37.38 20.23 11.29
N GLY A 606 36.40 20.92 11.87
CA GLY A 606 36.16 20.98 13.32
C GLY A 606 36.97 22.02 14.11
N ALA A 607 37.92 22.74 13.49
CA ALA A 607 38.60 23.88 14.12
C ALA A 607 37.81 25.18 13.93
N LEU A 608 37.47 25.89 15.00
CA LEU A 608 36.63 27.10 14.94
C LEU A 608 37.33 28.26 14.24
N SER A 609 36.60 29.01 13.41
CA SER A 609 36.99 30.35 12.96
C SER A 609 36.59 31.41 13.99
N PRO A 610 37.05 32.67 13.82
CA PRO A 610 36.47 33.81 14.51
C PRO A 610 34.97 33.91 14.23
N ALA A 611 34.22 34.45 15.18
CA ALA A 611 32.80 34.77 15.00
C ALA A 611 32.67 36.20 14.44
N ILE A 612 32.13 36.32 13.24
CA ILE A 612 31.89 37.58 12.52
C ILE A 612 30.46 38.03 12.82
N THR A 613 30.29 39.15 13.52
CA THR A 613 28.98 39.79 13.72
C THR A 613 28.87 41.00 12.82
N ILE A 614 27.88 40.98 11.94
CA ILE A 614 27.61 42.04 10.98
C ILE A 614 26.59 42.99 11.62
N HIS A 615 26.95 44.27 11.74
CA HIS A 615 26.03 45.27 12.28
C HIS A 615 25.20 45.89 11.14
N PRO A 616 24.00 46.44 11.41
CA PRO A 616 23.12 46.96 10.35
C PRO A 616 23.77 48.02 9.44
N GLY A 617 24.68 48.84 9.97
CA GLY A 617 25.45 49.82 9.19
C GLY A 617 26.51 49.21 8.26
N GLY A 618 26.94 47.96 8.51
CA GLY A 618 27.92 47.24 7.68
C GLY A 618 27.32 46.33 6.63
N ALA A 619 26.01 46.04 6.66
CA ALA A 619 25.35 45.15 5.72
C ALA A 619 25.56 45.55 4.25
N ALA A 620 25.54 46.86 3.96
CA ALA A 620 25.74 47.41 2.62
C ALA A 620 27.17 47.24 2.07
N LEU A 621 28.15 46.94 2.93
CA LEU A 621 29.55 46.71 2.55
C LEU A 621 29.82 45.27 2.09
N LEU A 622 28.88 44.34 2.29
CA LEU A 622 29.09 42.92 2.00
C LEU A 622 28.67 42.49 0.58
N LEU A 623 28.13 43.41 -0.23
CA LEU A 623 27.67 43.14 -1.60
C LEU A 623 26.73 41.93 -1.73
N LEU A 624 25.99 41.61 -0.65
CA LEU A 624 25.05 40.49 -0.65
C LEU A 624 23.83 40.82 -1.53
N PRO A 625 23.35 39.85 -2.33
CA PRO A 625 22.09 39.99 -3.06
C PRO A 625 20.92 40.46 -2.19
N GLU A 626 20.08 41.32 -2.78
CA GLU A 626 18.93 41.93 -2.11
C GLU A 626 17.97 40.85 -1.58
N GLY A 627 17.56 40.96 -0.31
CA GLY A 627 16.70 39.97 0.38
C GLY A 627 17.42 38.80 1.08
N ILE A 628 18.71 38.57 0.86
CA ILE A 628 19.44 37.49 1.57
C ILE A 628 19.54 37.77 3.08
N LEU A 629 19.80 39.02 3.49
CA LEU A 629 19.84 39.39 4.91
C LEU A 629 18.51 39.08 5.61
N ASP A 630 17.39 39.52 5.00
CA ASP A 630 16.05 39.31 5.56
C ASP A 630 15.73 37.81 5.66
N THR A 631 16.19 37.02 4.68
CA THR A 631 16.04 35.56 4.68
C THR A 631 16.86 34.89 5.78
N ILE A 632 18.15 35.24 5.95
CA ILE A 632 18.99 34.73 7.05
C ILE A 632 18.42 35.14 8.40
N GLN A 633 17.98 36.39 8.54
CA GLN A 633 17.40 36.90 9.78
C GLN A 633 16.06 36.22 10.11
N ALA A 634 15.22 35.94 9.11
CA ALA A 634 13.98 35.19 9.29
C ALA A 634 14.23 33.72 9.66
N LEU A 635 15.17 33.04 8.99
CA LEU A 635 15.55 31.65 9.28
C LEU A 635 16.18 31.49 10.66
N THR A 636 16.98 32.46 11.11
CA THR A 636 17.67 32.42 12.41
C THR A 636 16.89 33.04 13.57
N ALA A 637 15.70 33.58 13.33
CA ALA A 637 14.86 34.21 14.37
C ALA A 637 14.31 33.21 15.39
N THR A 638 14.09 31.95 15.00
CA THR A 638 13.57 30.89 15.88
C THR A 638 14.68 30.08 16.53
N GLN A 639 15.74 29.76 15.78
CA GLN A 639 16.90 29.00 16.26
C GLN A 639 18.15 29.32 15.42
N PRO A 640 19.37 29.21 15.98
CA PRO A 640 20.59 29.33 15.18
C PRO A 640 20.65 28.22 14.13
N LEU A 641 21.00 28.57 12.89
CA LEU A 641 21.18 27.60 11.81
C LEU A 641 22.61 27.07 11.82
N HIS A 642 22.81 25.77 12.00
CA HIS A 642 24.09 25.10 11.77
C HIS A 642 24.02 24.37 10.43
N ALA A 643 24.70 24.89 9.40
CA ALA A 643 24.88 24.22 8.13
C ALA A 643 26.24 23.50 8.10
N VAL A 644 26.30 22.29 7.55
CA VAL A 644 27.52 21.51 7.42
C VAL A 644 27.79 21.28 5.94
N LEU A 645 28.74 22.02 5.37
CA LEU A 645 29.15 21.84 3.99
C LEU A 645 30.19 20.73 3.92
N SER A 646 29.78 19.58 3.37
CA SER A 646 30.64 18.46 3.03
C SER A 646 31.21 18.66 1.64
N LEU A 647 32.54 18.84 1.56
CA LEU A 647 33.27 18.95 0.31
C LEU A 647 33.68 17.54 -0.20
N PRO A 648 34.09 17.39 -1.48
CA PRO A 648 34.53 16.10 -2.01
C PRO A 648 35.78 15.56 -1.31
N GLY A 649 35.60 14.54 -0.47
CA GLY A 649 36.68 13.89 0.29
C GLY A 649 36.20 12.70 1.12
N ASP A 650 37.12 11.94 1.72
CA ASP A 650 36.77 10.82 2.62
C ASP A 650 36.26 11.36 3.97
N MET A 651 34.93 11.44 4.08
CA MET A 651 34.19 11.91 5.25
C MET A 651 33.47 10.74 5.94
N SER A 652 34.21 9.66 6.23
CA SER A 652 33.71 8.49 6.96
C SER A 652 33.69 8.64 8.50
N GLY A 653 34.04 9.82 9.01
CA GLY A 653 34.09 10.12 10.46
C GLY A 653 32.90 10.94 10.95
N ASP A 654 32.12 10.35 11.86
CA ASP A 654 31.11 11.04 12.66
C ASP A 654 31.81 12.02 13.63
N MET A 655 32.10 13.23 13.16
CA MET A 655 32.76 14.26 13.95
C MET A 655 31.75 15.05 14.76
N ALA A 656 31.98 15.09 16.08
CA ALA A 656 31.19 15.84 17.04
C ALA A 656 31.05 17.32 16.64
N ASP A 657 29.90 17.91 16.95
CA ASP A 657 29.63 19.33 16.73
C ASP A 657 30.76 20.21 17.31
N PRO A 658 31.50 20.96 16.46
CA PRO A 658 32.57 21.83 16.93
C PRO A 658 32.06 22.98 17.81
N PHE A 659 30.78 23.33 17.72
CA PHE A 659 30.16 24.42 18.46
C PHE A 659 29.62 24.02 19.85
N ALA A 660 29.46 22.72 20.13
CA ALA A 660 28.79 22.22 21.34
C ALA A 660 29.47 22.63 22.67
N ASN A 661 30.76 22.95 22.64
CA ASN A 661 31.53 23.45 23.79
C ASN A 661 32.40 24.66 23.42
N ALA A 662 32.08 25.35 22.32
CA ALA A 662 32.86 26.47 21.80
C ALA A 662 32.70 27.73 22.68
N SER A 663 33.76 28.11 23.37
CA SER A 663 33.91 29.44 23.96
C SER A 663 35.31 29.94 23.63
N LEU A 664 35.39 31.09 22.95
CA LEU A 664 36.66 31.76 22.66
C LEU A 664 37.32 32.11 24.00
N VAL A 665 38.47 31.49 24.28
CA VAL A 665 39.07 31.55 25.61
C VAL A 665 39.88 32.83 25.74
N ILE A 666 39.38 33.76 26.55
CA ILE A 666 40.09 35.00 26.91
C ILE A 666 41.44 34.63 27.56
N PRO A 667 42.58 35.03 26.97
CA PRO A 667 43.89 34.87 27.62
C PRO A 667 43.94 35.72 28.89
N ASP A 668 44.36 35.12 30.01
CA ASP A 668 44.57 35.86 31.27
C ASP A 668 45.81 36.75 31.14
N LEU A 669 45.61 37.98 30.67
CA LEU A 669 46.69 38.92 30.40
C LEU A 669 47.34 39.36 31.70
N ALA A 670 48.64 39.05 31.84
CA ALA A 670 49.44 39.52 32.97
C ALA A 670 49.34 41.07 33.07
N PRO A 671 48.99 41.63 34.24
CA PRO A 671 48.69 43.05 34.37
C PRO A 671 49.91 43.92 34.02
N GLY A 672 49.83 44.61 32.88
CA GLY A 672 50.89 45.47 32.34
C GLY A 672 51.23 45.31 30.86
N MET A 673 50.58 44.39 30.12
CA MET A 673 50.93 44.07 28.72
C MET A 673 50.01 44.67 27.63
N THR A 674 49.08 45.57 27.97
CA THR A 674 48.24 46.28 26.97
C THR A 674 48.98 47.50 26.41
N ALA A 675 49.67 47.33 25.28
CA ALA A 675 50.24 48.45 24.53
C ALA A 675 49.14 49.14 23.71
N THR A 676 48.61 50.28 24.19
CA THR A 676 47.61 51.05 23.43
C THR A 676 48.26 51.76 22.24
N VAL A 677 47.99 51.31 21.02
CA VAL A 677 48.46 51.95 19.77
C VAL A 677 47.33 52.76 19.15
N ARG A 678 47.58 54.03 18.78
CA ARG A 678 46.62 54.89 18.07
C ARG A 678 47.27 55.46 16.81
N LEU A 679 46.70 55.15 15.65
CA LEU A 679 47.23 55.51 14.33
C LEU A 679 46.13 56.20 13.51
N PRO A 680 46.07 57.55 13.51
CA PRO A 680 45.19 58.29 12.62
C PRO A 680 45.82 58.36 11.22
N LEU A 681 45.24 57.65 10.27
CA LEU A 681 45.61 57.67 8.85
C LEU A 681 44.70 58.65 8.10
N THR A 682 45.28 59.46 7.21
CA THR A 682 44.51 60.21 6.20
C THR A 682 44.83 59.64 4.83
N ILE A 683 43.80 59.41 4.03
CA ILE A 683 43.92 58.86 2.68
C ILE A 683 43.29 59.86 1.72
N THR A 684 44.06 60.25 0.70
CA THR A 684 43.62 61.17 -0.34
C THR A 684 43.76 60.47 -1.68
N GLY A 685 42.65 60.27 -2.39
CA GLY A 685 42.61 59.30 -3.48
C GLY A 685 42.84 57.89 -2.94
N ASN A 686 43.87 57.18 -3.43
CA ASN A 686 44.19 55.82 -2.99
C ASN A 686 45.48 55.67 -2.18
N THR A 687 46.15 56.77 -1.82
CA THR A 687 47.43 56.75 -1.08
C THR A 687 47.29 57.30 0.35
N ILE A 688 48.02 56.69 1.29
CA ILE A 688 48.14 57.19 2.66
C ILE A 688 49.00 58.46 2.66
N THR A 689 48.38 59.60 2.97
CA THR A 689 49.01 60.93 2.91
C THR A 689 49.48 61.47 4.26
N ASP A 690 48.89 61.00 5.37
CA ASP A 690 49.31 61.30 6.74
C ASP A 690 49.09 60.08 7.66
N ILE A 691 49.88 59.97 8.72
CA ILE A 691 49.72 59.00 9.82
C ILE A 691 49.74 59.65 11.22
N GLY A 692 49.66 60.98 11.30
CA GLY A 692 49.68 61.76 12.54
C GLY A 692 51.01 61.70 13.30
N GLY A 693 52.12 61.41 12.62
CA GLY A 693 53.40 61.09 13.23
C GLY A 693 54.61 61.30 12.29
N PRO A 694 55.54 60.33 12.18
CA PRO A 694 56.62 60.41 11.20
C PRO A 694 56.08 60.27 9.76
N ASP A 695 56.89 60.67 8.78
CA ASP A 695 56.59 60.51 7.34
C ASP A 695 56.15 59.07 7.01
N PRO A 696 54.98 58.84 6.37
CA PRO A 696 54.52 57.51 5.99
C PRO A 696 55.56 56.72 5.17
N ALA A 697 56.33 57.40 4.32
CA ALA A 697 57.41 56.77 3.54
C ALA A 697 58.56 56.28 4.43
N ALA A 698 58.83 56.95 5.57
CA ALA A 698 59.84 56.51 6.53
C ALA A 698 59.43 55.27 7.34
N LEU A 699 58.14 54.93 7.37
CA LEU A 699 57.64 53.65 7.89
C LEU A 699 57.42 52.58 6.80
N GLY A 700 57.74 52.88 5.53
CA GLY A 700 57.49 51.98 4.40
C GLY A 700 56.02 51.92 3.97
N LEU A 701 55.17 52.82 4.45
CA LEU A 701 53.73 52.89 4.10
C LEU A 701 53.46 53.74 2.84
N GLY A 702 54.46 54.47 2.33
CA GLY A 702 54.29 55.40 1.21
C GLY A 702 53.91 54.76 -0.13
N ASP A 703 54.16 53.46 -0.30
CA ASP A 703 53.76 52.68 -1.49
C ASP A 703 52.48 51.84 -1.25
N VAL A 704 51.84 51.95 -0.08
CA VAL A 704 50.62 51.21 0.26
C VAL A 704 49.41 51.94 -0.32
N THR A 705 48.89 51.43 -1.43
CA THR A 705 47.63 51.90 -2.02
C THR A 705 46.46 51.03 -1.58
N ILE A 706 45.34 51.64 -1.19
CA ILE A 706 44.06 50.92 -1.08
C ILE A 706 43.55 50.62 -2.51
N PRO A 707 43.03 49.40 -2.79
CA PRO A 707 42.43 49.12 -4.10
C PRO A 707 41.27 50.09 -4.41
N ASP A 708 41.24 50.59 -5.65
CA ASP A 708 40.24 51.58 -6.09
C ASP A 708 38.78 51.07 -5.90
N ASP A 709 38.58 49.76 -6.00
CA ASP A 709 37.30 49.08 -5.78
C ASP A 709 36.79 49.23 -4.33
N VAL A 710 37.69 49.14 -3.36
CA VAL A 710 37.39 49.29 -1.92
C VAL A 710 37.07 50.75 -1.60
N LEU A 711 37.80 51.70 -2.20
CA LEU A 711 37.52 53.13 -2.07
C LEU A 711 36.18 53.51 -2.71
N SER A 712 35.88 52.97 -3.89
CA SER A 712 34.59 53.17 -4.55
C SER A 712 33.45 52.63 -3.69
N LEU A 713 33.57 51.39 -3.18
CA LEU A 713 32.59 50.80 -2.28
C LEU A 713 32.33 51.65 -1.02
N LEU A 714 33.39 52.19 -0.39
CA LEU A 714 33.27 53.04 0.79
C LEU A 714 32.62 54.40 0.45
N HIS A 715 33.01 55.05 -0.65
CA HIS A 715 32.42 56.31 -1.09
C HIS A 715 30.96 56.17 -1.54
N ASP A 716 30.62 55.12 -2.29
CA ASP A 716 29.27 54.86 -2.79
C ASP A 716 28.29 54.59 -1.63
N ASN A 717 28.79 54.03 -0.52
CA ASN A 717 28.04 53.87 0.73
C ASN A 717 28.14 55.08 1.69
N GLY A 718 28.73 56.21 1.25
CA GLY A 718 28.81 57.44 2.05
C GLY A 718 29.71 57.36 3.29
N VAL A 719 30.67 56.44 3.31
CA VAL A 719 31.65 56.30 4.38
C VAL A 719 32.74 57.37 4.22
N THR A 720 32.92 58.21 5.24
CA THR A 720 33.98 59.24 5.31
C THR A 720 35.03 58.93 6.37
N LEU A 721 34.70 58.03 7.30
CA LEU A 721 35.56 57.60 8.41
C LEU A 721 35.44 56.08 8.56
N VAL A 722 36.57 55.36 8.52
CA VAL A 722 36.67 53.95 8.90
C VAL A 722 37.56 53.85 10.13
N ARG A 723 37.10 53.20 11.21
CA ARG A 723 37.91 52.99 12.41
C ARG A 723 38.01 51.50 12.70
N VAL A 724 39.23 51.00 12.76
CA VAL A 724 39.52 49.61 13.13
C VAL A 724 40.00 49.60 14.58
N VAL A 725 39.16 49.12 15.49
CA VAL A 725 39.38 49.00 16.93
C VAL A 725 39.66 47.55 17.27
N ASN A 726 40.93 47.17 17.35
CA ASN A 726 41.34 45.92 17.96
C ASN A 726 41.36 46.09 19.49
N SER A 727 40.68 45.20 20.18
CA SER A 727 40.69 45.05 21.63
C SER A 727 40.91 43.56 21.95
N PRO A 728 41.24 43.19 23.20
CA PRO A 728 41.54 41.79 23.50
C PRO A 728 40.40 40.84 23.12
N ASN A 729 40.67 39.93 22.18
CA ASN A 729 39.73 38.97 21.59
C ASN A 729 38.60 39.57 20.72
N ASN A 730 38.66 40.85 20.36
CA ASN A 730 37.61 41.48 19.54
C ASN A 730 38.13 42.62 18.65
N LEU A 731 37.91 42.49 17.34
CA LEU A 731 38.22 43.52 16.34
C LEU A 731 36.91 44.11 15.80
N VAL A 732 36.65 45.38 16.10
CA VAL A 732 35.49 46.13 15.59
C VAL A 732 35.94 47.06 14.46
N ILE A 733 35.31 46.95 13.31
CA ILE A 733 35.37 47.93 12.23
C ILE A 733 34.13 48.81 12.35
N GLU A 734 34.34 50.10 12.63
CA GLU A 734 33.30 51.13 12.63
C GLU A 734 33.37 51.95 11.35
N THR A 735 32.21 52.34 10.81
CA THR A 735 32.08 53.28 9.69
C THR A 735 31.25 54.48 10.12
N ASN A 736 31.74 55.69 9.89
CA ASN A 736 31.11 56.96 10.34
C ASN A 736 30.82 57.02 11.86
N GLY A 737 31.47 56.18 12.67
CA GLY A 737 31.30 56.08 14.12
C GLY A 737 30.23 55.09 14.60
N GLU A 738 29.63 54.30 13.70
CA GLU A 738 28.79 53.14 14.04
C GLU A 738 29.54 51.84 13.72
N ALA A 739 29.39 50.81 14.55
CA ALA A 739 29.95 49.49 14.25
C ALA A 739 29.34 48.96 12.93
N ALA A 740 30.20 48.44 12.06
CA ALA A 740 29.83 47.84 10.78
C ALA A 740 30.09 46.33 10.79
N LEU A 741 31.27 45.92 11.28
CA LEU A 741 31.67 44.53 11.43
C LEU A 741 32.39 44.35 12.76
N GLU A 742 32.10 43.26 13.46
CA GLU A 742 32.73 42.89 14.72
C GLU A 742 33.23 41.45 14.61
N LEU A 743 34.47 41.21 15.02
CA LEU A 743 35.14 39.92 14.86
C LEU A 743 35.63 39.47 16.23
N ALA A 744 34.90 38.56 16.87
CA ALA A 744 35.33 37.93 18.10
C ALA A 744 36.27 36.75 17.78
N TYR A 745 37.46 36.73 18.37
CA TYR A 745 38.51 35.79 18.01
C TYR A 745 39.41 35.39 19.20
N ASP A 746 40.15 34.31 19.05
CA ASP A 746 41.26 33.89 19.90
C ASP A 746 42.46 33.47 19.02
N GLY A 747 43.57 33.06 19.64
CA GLY A 747 44.77 32.61 18.90
C GLY A 747 44.49 31.45 17.93
N PRO A 748 43.93 30.31 18.38
CA PRO A 748 43.60 29.17 17.52
C PRO A 748 42.64 29.51 16.37
N SER A 749 41.63 30.34 16.61
CA SER A 749 40.67 30.70 15.56
C SER A 749 41.27 31.65 14.53
N LEU A 750 42.14 32.60 14.91
CA LEU A 750 42.89 33.38 13.93
C LEU A 750 43.86 32.53 13.10
N LEU A 751 44.50 31.50 13.70
CA LEU A 751 45.29 30.54 12.93
C LEU A 751 44.44 29.73 11.94
N THR A 752 43.22 29.35 12.33
CA THR A 752 42.24 28.70 11.43
C THR A 752 41.88 29.62 10.25
N LEU A 753 41.60 30.89 10.52
CA LEU A 753 41.30 31.88 9.48
C LEU A 753 42.50 32.13 8.55
N LEU A 754 43.72 32.25 9.10
CA LEU A 754 44.95 32.37 8.31
C LEU A 754 45.19 31.14 7.43
N GLY A 755 44.85 29.94 7.91
CA GLY A 755 44.87 28.71 7.10
C GLY A 755 43.91 28.70 5.91
N LEU A 756 42.83 29.49 5.95
CA LEU A 756 41.90 29.67 4.82
C LEU A 756 42.38 30.69 3.77
N VAL A 757 43.23 31.65 4.15
CA VAL A 757 43.69 32.73 3.25
C VAL A 757 44.30 32.25 1.92
N PRO A 758 45.11 31.16 1.81
CA PRO A 758 45.68 30.79 0.53
C PRO A 758 44.61 30.25 -0.43
N ALA A 759 43.63 29.51 0.10
CA ALA A 759 42.50 28.98 -0.68
C ALA A 759 41.44 30.04 -1.03
N LEU A 760 41.35 31.14 -0.26
CA LEU A 760 40.40 32.24 -0.53
C LEU A 760 40.97 33.35 -1.42
N THR A 761 42.29 33.56 -1.43
CA THR A 761 42.93 34.66 -2.17
C THR A 761 43.65 34.22 -3.43
N GLY A 762 43.86 32.91 -3.62
CA GLY A 762 44.65 32.35 -4.73
C GLY A 762 46.10 32.84 -4.76
N ALA A 763 46.60 33.44 -3.67
CA ALA A 763 47.81 34.24 -3.64
C ALA A 763 48.82 33.72 -2.61
N ASP A 764 50.09 33.83 -2.99
CA ASP A 764 51.29 33.42 -2.24
C ASP A 764 51.58 34.28 -0.96
N LEU A 765 50.55 34.88 -0.33
CA LEU A 765 50.66 35.66 0.91
C LEU A 765 51.33 34.86 2.06
N ILE A 766 51.20 33.54 2.01
CA ILE A 766 51.71 32.58 3.00
C ILE A 766 53.04 31.93 2.57
N SER A 767 53.50 32.13 1.33
CA SER A 767 54.79 31.61 0.81
C SER A 767 56.03 32.15 1.53
N ASN A 768 55.85 33.16 2.39
CA ASN A 768 56.89 33.68 3.26
C ASN A 768 56.90 32.91 4.59
N ASP A 769 57.65 31.81 4.63
CA ASP A 769 57.94 31.03 5.85
C ASP A 769 58.30 31.91 7.06
N GLY A 770 58.99 33.04 6.82
CA GLY A 770 59.38 33.99 7.86
C GLY A 770 58.22 34.80 8.43
N LEU A 771 57.20 35.11 7.62
CA LEU A 771 55.96 35.75 8.07
C LEU A 771 55.12 34.75 8.88
N MET A 772 54.96 33.52 8.39
CA MET A 772 54.24 32.47 9.11
C MET A 772 54.93 32.11 10.43
N THR A 773 56.26 31.98 10.46
CA THR A 773 57.02 31.79 11.71
C THR A 773 56.88 32.98 12.68
N LEU A 774 56.62 34.19 12.17
CA LEU A 774 56.31 35.36 13.01
C LEU A 774 54.88 35.28 13.58
N LEU A 775 53.90 34.92 12.75
CA LEU A 775 52.47 34.84 13.07
C LEU A 775 52.12 33.63 13.96
N GLU A 776 52.79 32.49 13.78
CA GLU A 776 52.74 31.33 14.69
C GLU A 776 53.58 31.53 15.96
N GLY A 777 54.39 32.60 15.98
CA GLY A 777 55.25 32.99 17.09
C GLY A 777 54.55 33.87 18.13
N PRO A 778 55.31 34.48 19.06
CA PRO A 778 54.77 35.26 20.18
C PRO A 778 54.07 36.57 19.77
N ILE A 779 53.94 36.85 18.46
CA ILE A 779 53.18 37.98 17.94
C ILE A 779 51.68 37.67 17.98
N MET A 780 51.25 36.41 17.83
CA MET A 780 49.82 36.09 17.88
C MET A 780 49.24 36.38 19.27
N ASP A 781 49.93 35.93 20.32
CA ASP A 781 49.63 36.26 21.71
C ASP A 781 49.60 37.78 21.96
N GLN A 782 50.42 38.56 21.23
CA GLN A 782 50.43 40.03 21.33
C GLN A 782 49.28 40.70 20.58
N ILE A 783 48.90 40.21 19.39
CA ILE A 783 47.76 40.73 18.63
C ILE A 783 46.45 40.47 19.40
N VAL A 784 46.27 39.26 19.94
CA VAL A 784 45.12 38.89 20.79
C VAL A 784 45.10 39.68 22.10
N ALA A 785 46.26 40.18 22.57
CA ALA A 785 46.37 41.05 23.74
C ALA A 785 46.31 42.56 23.44
N ALA A 786 46.35 42.98 22.16
CA ALA A 786 46.58 44.36 21.78
C ALA A 786 45.31 45.22 21.87
N ASP A 787 45.48 46.43 22.40
CA ASP A 787 44.51 47.53 22.32
C ASP A 787 45.01 48.47 21.21
N ALA A 788 44.49 48.36 19.99
CA ALA A 788 44.95 49.13 18.85
C ALA A 788 43.78 49.80 18.14
N GLN A 789 43.86 51.10 17.93
CA GLN A 789 42.89 51.89 17.17
C GLN A 789 43.57 52.49 15.95
N ILE A 790 43.17 52.05 14.77
CA ILE A 790 43.49 52.69 13.49
C ILE A 790 42.26 53.52 13.09
N GLU A 791 42.45 54.78 12.73
CA GLU A 791 41.36 55.68 12.33
C GLU A 791 41.69 56.27 10.96
N VAL A 792 40.91 55.91 9.94
CA VAL A 792 41.14 56.24 8.54
C VAL A 792 40.13 57.29 8.09
N ASN A 793 40.60 58.50 7.82
CA ASN A 793 39.81 59.55 7.19
C ASN A 793 39.94 59.43 5.66
N LEU A 794 38.79 59.43 4.97
CA LEU A 794 38.68 59.33 3.51
C LEU A 794 38.33 60.74 2.96
N GLU A 795 39.26 61.38 2.25
CA GLU A 795 39.14 62.74 1.70
C GLU A 795 38.97 62.80 0.17
#